data_AF-A0A6A3BD60-F1
#
_entry.id   AF-A0A6A3BD60-F1
#
_cell.length_a   1.000
_cell.length_b   1.000
_cell.length_c   1.000
_cell.angle_alpha   90.00
_cell.angle_beta   90.00
_cell.angle_gamma   90.00
#
_symmetry.space_group_name_H-M   'P 1'
#
loop_
_entity.id
_entity.type
_entity.pdbx_description
1 polymer ?
#
loop_
_entity_poly.entity_id
_entity_poly.type
_entity_poly.pdbx_seq_one_letter_code
_entity_poly.pdbx_strand_id
1 'polypeptide(L)'
;MAASSSSSSSPQTDTCLNFITHLLKAFKDLALNVFFHEEKPRKDEQGSQGLPQAIASPSSSRGIKHQVFLSFRGEDTRLNFTAHLLKALEDRGISVFFDEKDLEKGNQYLSPALSQAIAASKISLIVLSKDYASSNSCLEELSNTMDRKRTQGRFVIPIFYHVDPSHVRKFGGNFKASFEKHEKNRPIDQVKRWKDAFAKVGEIPGWHIKGGKVDRPETEYIEKIVDDVTKKLMNKMSRSASEGLVGIDYQRKMILDLINQKDSRVIGLWGMGGIGKSTLADSVYKGISPEFRASFFLQNVSEKIKKQGRESLRNELLSKLLNEKEIRIDTPSIGSPYQERLNNLRVAVVLDDVSHPDQIDLMGVRHFRDGSKIIVTSRDRQVLKNVGVDKIHEVKKLNVDDSLQLFSTFAFKQLNPDVDFRDLSNKFLEYAQGNPLALKVLGSKLYKKSRKEWESEMDKLKEYGQPEISQILKSSFDGLDELENNIFLDMACFFKGEPMQNVEEILSCFYKGAVCGITNLVDKHLLDISPVKDIPINEMFRKEEIMRKHRQLKNSWLTTSHCRIVGDRITNFLDQSISMHDMVEEMGKNIVRQESKDLGKRSRLWIPEDVSQVLIHNKGTDRIEGMKLDMSQIGDLKFCPTVFDKMHNLRYINFYFPPFSVGKYKKLHANQVGFLSLPYEIRFLHWEYYPFKYLSSSFNPKNFLVLKLPYSDIEQLWNEDDHQGLTNLREINLSHCKNLRKVPNLLGAIHLEILCCRGCESLVELPCLNHLSSLKTLELQGCHKLKKFPEIPNHFTLQCLEETGIEEVPGSIEHLVRLRKLCLRNSSVKNVSNNILKLESLHCLDLSHCPITNFPEIPRSLKELYLSETQIQQVSLSSYSLINLQYLDMRGSSIQKLHCNVDLPGLSETSTVDVPSSILSLGYLKVDYCKSLELLSELPLYLRYLNAHGCTSLEKVSFTNQNQHLYEPCSFDDNDDFFMIFSNCLSLKQDSIDNIVENAMLKIGSMAEKWTGKYVYGPKKMICCFPGNEISTSKFEYQSVNSSLNLKIEPNRCRYMVFSIFLVADLTPASKSVDFECSLKLTAADGSHRYHYTTGWSNELDFQKKHEYVGDHVFILFSSNMIRKDEGFEEASFKFYVYMKECCKVEKCGVHVSYIPEELNPAHNIRGTEMISGEKGSKQ
;
A
#
# COMPACT_ATOMS: atom_id res chain seq x y z
N MET A 1 -1.26 -5.31 78.80
CA MET A 1 -1.91 -6.55 79.27
C MET A 1 -1.96 -7.48 78.06
N ALA A 2 -1.05 -8.45 77.93
CA ALA A 2 -1.10 -9.80 78.55
C ALA A 2 -2.14 -10.70 77.85
N ALA A 3 -1.86 -11.93 77.39
CA ALA A 3 -0.63 -12.75 77.31
C ALA A 3 -0.78 -13.76 76.10
N SER A 4 0.12 -14.69 75.74
CA SER A 4 1.38 -15.21 76.31
C SER A 4 2.26 -15.93 75.24
N SER A 5 3.42 -16.43 75.68
CA SER A 5 4.34 -17.46 75.14
C SER A 5 3.70 -18.74 74.53
N SER A 6 4.39 -19.60 73.74
CA SER A 6 5.81 -20.01 73.82
C SER A 6 6.42 -20.60 72.52
N SER A 7 7.75 -20.70 72.51
CA SER A 7 8.65 -21.14 71.43
C SER A 7 8.90 -22.65 71.29
N SER A 8 9.22 -23.13 70.08
CA SER A 8 10.24 -24.18 69.86
C SER A 8 10.73 -24.22 68.40
N SER A 9 12.04 -24.47 68.22
CA SER A 9 12.79 -24.32 66.97
C SER A 9 13.01 -25.60 66.14
N SER A 10 13.27 -25.39 64.83
CA SER A 10 14.18 -26.14 63.92
C SER A 10 13.59 -27.25 63.01
N PRO A 11 14.30 -27.71 61.94
CA PRO A 11 15.13 -26.96 60.96
C PRO A 11 14.84 -27.37 59.48
N GLN A 12 14.68 -26.42 58.53
CA GLN A 12 14.70 -26.73 57.08
C GLN A 12 15.32 -25.64 56.17
N THR A 13 16.08 -24.69 56.72
CA THR A 13 16.65 -23.57 55.94
C THR A 13 17.87 -23.92 55.08
N ASP A 14 18.59 -25.01 55.37
CA ASP A 14 19.79 -25.39 54.60
C ASP A 14 19.48 -26.17 53.30
N THR A 15 18.26 -26.72 53.16
CA THR A 15 17.86 -27.44 51.95
C THR A 15 17.58 -26.49 50.78
N CYS A 16 16.88 -25.37 51.03
CA CYS A 16 16.56 -24.40 49.96
C CYS A 16 17.80 -23.67 49.43
N LEU A 17 18.76 -23.30 50.29
CA LEU A 17 19.96 -22.61 49.82
C LEU A 17 20.88 -23.54 49.01
N ASN A 18 21.02 -24.80 49.44
CA ASN A 18 21.72 -25.82 48.64
C ASN A 18 20.98 -26.16 47.34
N PHE A 19 19.64 -26.21 47.34
CA PHE A 19 18.86 -26.45 46.12
C PHE A 19 18.97 -25.29 45.12
N ILE A 20 18.92 -24.04 45.59
CA ILE A 20 19.14 -22.84 44.76
C ILE A 20 20.58 -22.79 44.24
N THR A 21 21.57 -23.17 45.05
CA THR A 21 22.99 -23.19 44.63
C THR A 21 23.24 -24.33 43.63
N HIS A 22 22.60 -25.49 43.78
CA HIS A 22 22.60 -26.55 42.77
C HIS A 22 21.83 -26.15 41.50
N LEU A 23 20.71 -25.43 41.60
CA LEU A 23 19.99 -24.91 40.43
C LEU A 23 20.80 -23.87 39.69
N LEU A 24 21.47 -22.94 40.39
CA LEU A 24 22.34 -21.94 39.78
C LEU A 24 23.58 -22.56 39.15
N LYS A 25 24.14 -23.61 39.76
CA LYS A 25 25.24 -24.39 39.17
C LYS A 25 24.76 -25.16 37.93
N ALA A 26 23.61 -25.83 38.00
CA ALA A 26 22.99 -26.51 36.87
C ALA A 26 22.58 -25.54 35.74
N PHE A 27 22.11 -24.32 36.04
CA PHE A 27 21.84 -23.29 35.04
C PHE A 27 23.13 -22.74 34.40
N LYS A 28 24.22 -22.65 35.16
CA LYS A 28 25.53 -22.28 34.63
C LYS A 28 26.06 -23.38 33.70
N ASP A 29 25.93 -24.64 34.10
CA ASP A 29 26.34 -25.80 33.30
C ASP A 29 25.41 -26.03 32.09
N LEU A 30 24.12 -25.65 32.15
CA LEU A 30 23.21 -25.70 30.99
C LEU A 30 23.46 -24.55 30.01
N ALA A 31 23.79 -23.35 30.51
CA ALA A 31 24.10 -22.18 29.67
C ALA A 31 25.47 -22.27 28.97
N LEU A 32 26.43 -23.02 29.53
CA LEU A 32 27.75 -23.24 28.91
C LEU A 32 27.79 -24.36 27.86
N ASN A 33 26.78 -25.24 27.79
CA ASN A 33 26.77 -26.40 26.87
C ASN A 33 26.07 -26.16 25.52
N VAL A 34 25.72 -24.91 25.17
CA VAL A 34 25.11 -24.57 23.87
C VAL A 34 26.17 -24.23 22.79
N PHE A 35 27.44 -24.11 23.16
CA PHE A 35 28.56 -23.95 22.22
C PHE A 35 29.66 -24.97 22.52
N PHE A 36 30.13 -25.65 21.46
CA PHE A 36 31.11 -26.75 21.43
C PHE A 36 30.61 -28.15 21.84
N HIS A 37 30.27 -28.96 20.83
CA HIS A 37 30.40 -30.42 20.91
C HIS A 37 31.81 -30.83 20.46
N GLU A 38 32.63 -31.33 21.39
CA GLU A 38 33.68 -32.32 21.08
C GLU A 38 33.18 -33.70 21.52
N GLU A 39 33.37 -34.71 20.68
CA GLU A 39 33.03 -36.10 21.01
C GLU A 39 34.16 -36.75 21.82
N LYS A 40 33.81 -37.47 22.90
CA LYS A 40 34.68 -38.47 23.54
C LYS A 40 34.01 -39.85 23.49
N PRO A 41 34.78 -40.93 23.22
CA PRO A 41 34.23 -42.25 22.95
C PRO A 41 33.79 -42.98 24.23
N ARG A 42 32.80 -43.87 24.09
CA ARG A 42 32.48 -44.89 25.10
C ARG A 42 33.38 -46.12 24.90
N LYS A 43 33.61 -46.87 25.98
CA LYS A 43 34.25 -48.19 25.95
C LYS A 43 33.18 -49.27 25.76
N ASP A 44 33.51 -50.30 24.99
CA ASP A 44 32.74 -51.54 24.85
C ASP A 44 33.32 -52.64 25.76
N GLU A 45 32.43 -53.48 26.29
CA GLU A 45 32.64 -54.82 26.88
C GLU A 45 31.23 -55.44 27.03
N GLN A 46 30.86 -56.67 26.60
CA GLN A 46 31.55 -57.76 25.89
C GLN A 46 30.54 -58.54 25.01
N GLY A 47 31.01 -59.04 23.84
CA GLY A 47 30.67 -60.36 23.24
C GLY A 47 29.28 -60.63 22.61
N SER A 48 29.13 -61.49 21.60
CA SER A 48 30.10 -62.15 20.69
C SER A 48 29.36 -62.86 19.54
N GLN A 49 30.02 -63.05 18.37
CA GLN A 49 29.58 -63.86 17.19
C GLN A 49 28.39 -63.29 16.36
N GLY A 50 28.41 -63.21 15.02
CA GLY A 50 29.46 -63.51 14.03
C GLY A 50 29.16 -62.87 12.65
N LEU A 51 30.21 -62.66 11.85
CA LEU A 51 30.24 -62.01 10.51
C LEU A 51 29.82 -62.99 9.37
N PRO A 52 29.45 -62.57 8.13
CA PRO A 52 30.30 -61.69 7.29
C PRO A 52 29.67 -60.65 6.32
N GLN A 53 30.48 -59.61 6.06
CA GLN A 53 30.68 -58.83 4.81
C GLN A 53 29.55 -57.94 4.22
N ALA A 54 29.74 -56.61 4.34
CA ALA A 54 29.76 -55.68 3.19
C ALA A 54 30.49 -54.35 3.52
N ILE A 55 31.64 -54.14 2.87
CA ILE A 55 32.33 -52.87 2.51
C ILE A 55 32.00 -51.60 3.34
N ALA A 56 32.93 -51.19 4.21
CA ALA A 56 32.93 -49.87 4.84
C ALA A 56 33.91 -48.89 4.16
N SER A 57 33.42 -47.70 3.81
CA SER A 57 34.23 -46.57 3.31
C SER A 57 34.53 -45.59 4.45
N PRO A 58 35.79 -45.35 4.85
CA PRO A 58 36.09 -44.50 6.00
C PRO A 58 36.06 -43.01 5.65
N SER A 59 35.04 -42.30 6.12
CA SER A 59 35.06 -40.84 6.24
C SER A 59 36.04 -40.43 7.34
N SER A 60 37.08 -39.67 6.98
CA SER A 60 38.06 -39.16 7.96
C SER A 60 38.13 -37.64 7.95
N SER A 61 37.78 -37.03 9.08
CA SER A 61 38.01 -35.61 9.39
C SER A 61 39.48 -35.41 9.82
N ARG A 62 40.42 -35.54 8.87
CA ARG A 62 41.83 -35.18 9.12
C ARG A 62 42.01 -33.66 9.14
N GLY A 63 42.40 -33.13 10.30
CA GLY A 63 42.77 -31.72 10.45
C GLY A 63 43.93 -31.33 9.52
N ILE A 64 43.74 -30.26 8.75
CA ILE A 64 44.77 -29.69 7.88
C ILE A 64 45.72 -28.85 8.75
N LYS A 65 46.94 -29.35 9.01
CA LYS A 65 47.92 -28.63 9.86
C LYS A 65 48.51 -27.36 9.21
N HIS A 66 48.60 -27.30 7.87
CA HIS A 66 49.19 -26.17 7.14
C HIS A 66 48.40 -25.85 5.86
N GLN A 67 48.25 -24.57 5.54
CA GLN A 67 47.52 -24.10 4.35
C GLN A 67 48.43 -23.92 3.14
N VAL A 68 49.67 -23.48 3.36
CA VAL A 68 50.69 -23.21 2.33
C VAL A 68 51.95 -24.02 2.59
N PHE A 69 52.53 -24.63 1.56
CA PHE A 69 53.85 -25.26 1.59
C PHE A 69 54.86 -24.35 0.89
N LEU A 70 55.99 -24.03 1.52
CA LEU A 70 57.02 -23.16 0.96
C LEU A 70 58.30 -23.98 0.69
N SER A 71 58.61 -24.22 -0.60
CA SER A 71 59.83 -24.92 -1.01
C SER A 71 60.83 -23.92 -1.62
N PHE A 72 62.07 -23.99 -1.17
CA PHE A 72 63.12 -23.03 -1.46
C PHE A 72 64.50 -23.66 -1.25
N ARG A 73 65.54 -23.09 -1.85
CA ARG A 73 66.92 -23.41 -1.48
C ARG A 73 67.31 -22.60 -0.25
N GLY A 74 67.61 -23.29 0.85
CA GLY A 74 67.87 -22.66 2.14
C GLY A 74 69.07 -21.71 2.12
N GLU A 75 70.16 -22.15 1.54
CA GLU A 75 71.43 -21.41 1.44
C GLU A 75 71.31 -20.12 0.61
N ASP A 76 70.38 -20.09 -0.36
CA ASP A 76 70.21 -18.97 -1.28
C ASP A 76 69.26 -17.90 -0.72
N THR A 77 68.19 -18.31 -0.01
CA THR A 77 67.05 -17.42 0.27
C THR A 77 66.50 -17.44 1.71
N ARG A 78 66.95 -18.36 2.59
CA ARG A 78 66.33 -18.56 3.93
C ARG A 78 66.38 -17.33 4.83
N LEU A 79 67.42 -16.49 4.71
CA LEU A 79 67.67 -15.35 5.61
C LEU A 79 67.29 -13.98 5.00
N ASN A 80 66.74 -13.95 3.79
CA ASN A 80 66.37 -12.73 3.07
C ASN A 80 64.90 -12.80 2.60
N PHE A 81 64.66 -12.77 1.29
CA PHE A 81 63.35 -12.84 0.64
C PHE A 81 62.40 -13.88 1.27
N THR A 82 62.85 -15.12 1.49
CA THR A 82 61.99 -16.20 2.00
C THR A 82 61.60 -15.98 3.47
N ALA A 83 62.46 -15.39 4.29
CA ALA A 83 62.12 -15.00 5.67
C ALA A 83 61.06 -13.89 5.69
N HIS A 84 61.23 -12.86 4.85
CA HIS A 84 60.27 -11.77 4.73
C HIS A 84 58.92 -12.24 4.16
N LEU A 85 58.94 -13.17 3.20
CA LEU A 85 57.73 -13.79 2.64
C LEU A 85 57.00 -14.66 3.67
N LEU A 86 57.72 -15.49 4.44
CA LEU A 86 57.13 -16.25 5.55
C LEU A 86 56.46 -15.31 6.54
N LYS A 87 57.18 -14.29 7.00
CA LYS A 87 56.67 -13.32 7.98
C LYS A 87 55.42 -12.59 7.47
N ALA A 88 55.40 -12.16 6.22
CA ALA A 88 54.25 -11.50 5.62
C ALA A 88 53.02 -12.42 5.43
N LEU A 89 53.23 -13.73 5.22
CA LEU A 89 52.15 -14.73 5.20
C LEU A 89 51.59 -14.95 6.62
N GLU A 90 52.45 -15.09 7.62
CA GLU A 90 52.08 -15.26 9.03
C GLU A 90 51.35 -14.03 9.59
N ASP A 91 51.80 -12.81 9.27
CA ASP A 91 51.16 -11.56 9.68
C ASP A 91 49.77 -11.35 9.02
N ARG A 92 49.48 -12.07 7.93
CA ARG A 92 48.13 -12.19 7.34
C ARG A 92 47.34 -13.39 7.89
N GLY A 93 47.85 -14.10 8.89
CA GLY A 93 47.20 -15.26 9.53
C GLY A 93 47.20 -16.54 8.68
N ILE A 94 48.06 -16.63 7.67
CA ILE A 94 48.15 -17.81 6.79
C ILE A 94 49.08 -18.84 7.43
N SER A 95 48.57 -20.06 7.66
CA SER A 95 49.40 -21.14 8.19
C SER A 95 50.32 -21.71 7.11
N VAL A 96 51.62 -21.48 7.28
CA VAL A 96 52.68 -21.98 6.37
C VAL A 96 53.34 -23.21 6.99
N PHE A 97 53.72 -24.19 6.17
CA PHE A 97 54.73 -25.19 6.50
C PHE A 97 56.09 -24.65 6.07
N PHE A 98 56.95 -24.37 7.04
CA PHE A 98 58.31 -23.91 6.85
C PHE A 98 59.28 -24.95 7.41
N ASP A 99 60.34 -25.25 6.66
CA ASP A 99 61.38 -26.20 7.07
C ASP A 99 62.34 -25.51 8.08
N GLU A 100 61.92 -25.49 9.34
CA GLU A 100 62.75 -25.12 10.49
C GLU A 100 63.85 -26.18 10.74
N LYS A 101 64.89 -25.79 11.49
CA LYS A 101 66.21 -26.46 11.52
C LYS A 101 66.25 -27.89 12.10
N ASP A 102 65.13 -28.47 12.50
CA ASP A 102 65.08 -29.67 13.35
C ASP A 102 65.20 -31.01 12.59
N LEU A 103 65.35 -30.99 11.26
CA LEU A 103 65.81 -32.17 10.50
C LEU A 103 67.35 -32.31 10.55
N GLU A 104 67.89 -32.39 11.77
CA GLU A 104 69.28 -32.76 11.98
C GLU A 104 69.58 -34.18 11.44
N LYS A 105 70.71 -34.31 10.73
CA LYS A 105 71.42 -35.56 10.42
C LYS A 105 70.69 -36.54 9.47
N GLY A 106 70.73 -36.19 8.19
CA GLY A 106 71.41 -37.07 7.22
C GLY A 106 70.80 -38.43 6.91
N ASN A 107 69.48 -38.52 6.72
CA ASN A 107 68.84 -39.70 6.11
C ASN A 107 68.32 -39.40 4.70
N GLN A 108 68.61 -40.30 3.76
CA GLN A 108 68.52 -40.02 2.32
C GLN A 108 67.14 -40.29 1.68
N TYR A 109 66.08 -40.23 2.49
CA TYR A 109 64.70 -40.39 2.05
C TYR A 109 63.83 -39.31 2.70
N LEU A 110 62.94 -38.69 1.90
CA LEU A 110 61.93 -37.74 2.38
C LEU A 110 61.27 -38.28 3.65
N SER A 111 61.25 -37.47 4.72
CA SER A 111 60.49 -37.85 5.91
C SER A 111 59.01 -38.01 5.51
N PRO A 112 58.30 -39.03 6.04
CA PRO A 112 56.87 -39.17 5.78
C PRO A 112 56.08 -37.90 6.14
N ALA A 113 56.56 -37.13 7.12
CA ALA A 113 56.02 -35.83 7.50
C ALA A 113 56.09 -34.79 6.38
N LEU A 114 57.19 -34.70 5.61
CA LEU A 114 57.35 -33.70 4.56
C LEU A 114 56.47 -34.03 3.34
N SER A 115 56.37 -35.31 2.96
CA SER A 115 55.40 -35.77 1.94
C SER A 115 53.95 -35.57 2.40
N GLN A 116 53.66 -35.76 3.70
CA GLN A 116 52.36 -35.42 4.28
C GLN A 116 52.09 -33.91 4.31
N ALA A 117 53.09 -33.05 4.56
CA ALA A 117 52.94 -31.59 4.56
C ALA A 117 52.59 -31.05 3.17
N ILE A 118 53.28 -31.54 2.13
CA ILE A 118 52.94 -31.30 0.72
C ILE A 118 51.51 -31.82 0.43
N ALA A 119 51.15 -32.99 0.97
CA ALA A 119 49.81 -33.56 0.82
C ALA A 119 48.72 -32.93 1.71
N ALA A 120 49.06 -32.08 2.68
CA ALA A 120 48.11 -31.32 3.49
C ALA A 120 47.85 -29.91 2.92
N SER A 121 48.89 -29.28 2.37
CA SER A 121 48.87 -27.86 1.96
C SER A 121 48.06 -27.61 0.68
N LYS A 122 47.22 -26.57 0.69
CA LYS A 122 46.33 -26.22 -0.44
C LYS A 122 47.07 -25.51 -1.58
N ILE A 123 48.13 -24.77 -1.24
CA ILE A 123 48.97 -24.00 -2.17
C ILE A 123 50.44 -24.37 -1.91
N SER A 124 51.22 -24.55 -2.97
CA SER A 124 52.68 -24.66 -2.88
C SER A 124 53.36 -23.45 -3.54
N LEU A 125 54.13 -22.71 -2.77
CA LEU A 125 55.02 -21.64 -3.23
C LEU A 125 56.41 -22.24 -3.48
N ILE A 126 56.95 -22.05 -4.68
CA ILE A 126 58.25 -22.59 -5.08
C ILE A 126 59.20 -21.42 -5.40
N VAL A 127 60.18 -21.16 -4.54
CA VAL A 127 61.19 -20.11 -4.72
C VAL A 127 62.38 -20.69 -5.50
N LEU A 128 62.37 -20.49 -6.81
CA LEU A 128 63.39 -20.97 -7.75
C LEU A 128 64.55 -19.98 -7.83
N SER A 129 65.57 -20.24 -7.01
CA SER A 129 66.85 -19.54 -6.99
C SER A 129 67.88 -20.14 -7.95
N LYS A 130 69.00 -19.44 -8.16
CA LYS A 130 70.05 -19.79 -9.13
C LYS A 130 70.61 -21.21 -8.97
N ASP A 131 70.72 -21.69 -7.73
CA ASP A 131 71.32 -22.97 -7.40
C ASP A 131 70.31 -23.97 -6.81
N TYR A 132 69.00 -23.71 -6.97
CA TYR A 132 67.91 -24.59 -6.52
C TYR A 132 68.08 -26.05 -6.97
N ALA A 133 68.40 -26.27 -8.26
CA ALA A 133 68.56 -27.60 -8.83
C ALA A 133 69.81 -28.36 -8.35
N SER A 134 70.70 -27.73 -7.56
CA SER A 134 71.83 -28.42 -6.93
C SER A 134 71.38 -29.32 -5.77
N SER A 135 70.23 -29.02 -5.15
CA SER A 135 69.69 -29.75 -3.99
C SER A 135 68.80 -30.92 -4.41
N ASN A 136 69.14 -32.11 -3.93
CA ASN A 136 68.29 -33.30 -4.11
C ASN A 136 66.92 -33.14 -3.42
N SER A 137 66.87 -32.51 -2.24
CA SER A 137 65.60 -32.32 -1.50
C SER A 137 64.66 -31.41 -2.27
N CYS A 138 65.16 -30.25 -2.74
CA CYS A 138 64.34 -29.26 -3.44
C CYS A 138 63.79 -29.80 -4.78
N LEU A 139 64.54 -30.68 -5.47
CA LEU A 139 64.06 -31.36 -6.68
C LEU A 139 63.03 -32.47 -6.39
N GLU A 140 63.20 -33.23 -5.31
CA GLU A 140 62.25 -34.29 -4.92
C GLU A 140 60.95 -33.69 -4.33
N GLU A 141 61.03 -32.63 -3.53
CA GLU A 141 59.89 -31.81 -3.08
C GLU A 141 59.10 -31.24 -4.27
N LEU A 142 59.81 -30.69 -5.25
CA LEU A 142 59.20 -30.16 -6.47
C LEU A 142 58.52 -31.26 -7.28
N SER A 143 59.17 -32.42 -7.46
CA SER A 143 58.58 -33.56 -8.16
C SER A 143 57.29 -34.01 -7.49
N ASN A 144 57.30 -34.20 -6.16
CA ASN A 144 56.11 -34.58 -5.42
C ASN A 144 55.02 -33.50 -5.48
N THR A 145 55.39 -32.22 -5.40
CA THR A 145 54.45 -31.10 -5.57
C THR A 145 53.77 -31.10 -6.95
N MET A 146 54.53 -31.33 -8.02
CA MET A 146 54.02 -31.35 -9.39
C MET A 146 53.14 -32.58 -9.68
N ASP A 147 53.46 -33.74 -9.08
CA ASP A 147 52.61 -34.93 -9.15
C ASP A 147 51.29 -34.75 -8.36
N ARG A 148 51.33 -34.07 -7.20
CA ARG A 148 50.13 -33.66 -6.46
C ARG A 148 49.31 -32.60 -7.20
N LYS A 149 49.95 -31.67 -7.92
CA LYS A 149 49.25 -30.72 -8.82
C LYS A 149 48.45 -31.47 -9.89
N ARG A 150 49.09 -32.45 -10.55
CA ARG A 150 48.46 -33.28 -11.60
C ARG A 150 47.30 -34.14 -11.09
N THR A 151 47.47 -34.77 -9.93
CA THR A 151 46.49 -35.75 -9.40
C THR A 151 45.38 -35.14 -8.55
N GLN A 152 45.58 -33.95 -7.97
CA GLN A 152 44.67 -33.36 -6.96
C GLN A 152 44.36 -31.87 -7.18
N GLY A 153 44.77 -31.28 -8.31
CA GLY A 153 44.39 -29.93 -8.70
C GLY A 153 44.86 -28.81 -7.78
N ARG A 154 45.98 -28.99 -7.07
CA ARG A 154 46.55 -28.01 -6.14
C ARG A 154 47.14 -26.80 -6.88
N PHE A 155 47.08 -25.63 -6.25
CA PHE A 155 47.76 -24.45 -6.78
C PHE A 155 49.27 -24.53 -6.53
N VAL A 156 50.06 -24.29 -7.57
CA VAL A 156 51.51 -24.14 -7.48
C VAL A 156 51.85 -22.79 -8.09
N ILE A 157 52.59 -21.98 -7.34
CA ILE A 157 52.98 -20.61 -7.70
C ILE A 157 54.52 -20.56 -7.69
N PRO A 158 55.19 -20.53 -8.85
CA PRO A 158 56.63 -20.32 -8.88
C PRO A 158 56.98 -18.85 -8.67
N ILE A 159 58.07 -18.63 -7.96
CA ILE A 159 58.75 -17.35 -7.79
C ILE A 159 60.17 -17.54 -8.33
N PHE A 160 60.45 -16.95 -9.47
CA PHE A 160 61.74 -16.99 -10.15
C PHE A 160 62.63 -15.89 -9.55
N TYR A 161 63.45 -16.27 -8.56
CA TYR A 161 64.25 -15.37 -7.75
C TYR A 161 65.67 -15.25 -8.32
N HIS A 162 65.93 -14.12 -8.99
CA HIS A 162 67.16 -13.83 -9.73
C HIS A 162 67.49 -14.87 -10.82
N VAL A 163 66.45 -15.45 -11.42
CA VAL A 163 66.50 -16.52 -12.41
C VAL A 163 65.52 -16.22 -13.54
N ASP A 164 65.96 -16.36 -14.79
CA ASP A 164 65.05 -16.26 -15.93
C ASP A 164 64.17 -17.54 -16.08
N PRO A 165 62.83 -17.43 -16.20
CA PRO A 165 61.94 -18.58 -16.37
C PRO A 165 62.25 -19.45 -17.61
N SER A 166 62.94 -18.92 -18.62
CA SER A 166 63.41 -19.71 -19.78
C SER A 166 64.57 -20.63 -19.42
N HIS A 167 65.43 -20.25 -18.46
CA HIS A 167 66.48 -21.13 -17.94
C HIS A 167 65.89 -22.31 -17.17
N VAL A 168 64.81 -22.11 -16.42
CA VAL A 168 64.09 -23.22 -15.75
C VAL A 168 63.49 -24.18 -16.78
N ARG A 169 62.80 -23.66 -17.81
CA ARG A 169 62.18 -24.46 -18.88
C ARG A 169 63.16 -25.24 -19.75
N LYS A 170 64.31 -24.64 -20.09
CA LYS A 170 65.31 -25.22 -21.01
C LYS A 170 66.55 -25.77 -20.29
N PHE A 171 66.54 -25.87 -18.96
CA PHE A 171 67.69 -26.23 -18.13
C PHE A 171 68.94 -25.36 -18.37
N GLY A 172 68.74 -24.07 -18.69
CA GLY A 172 69.81 -23.10 -18.97
C GLY A 172 70.54 -22.61 -17.73
N GLY A 173 71.66 -21.90 -17.92
CA GLY A 173 72.48 -21.36 -16.83
C GLY A 173 73.04 -22.44 -15.89
N ASN A 174 73.12 -22.13 -14.59
CA ASN A 174 73.64 -23.04 -13.54
C ASN A 174 72.88 -24.37 -13.44
N PHE A 175 71.63 -24.43 -13.90
CA PHE A 175 70.83 -25.66 -13.85
C PHE A 175 71.39 -26.74 -14.77
N LYS A 176 72.02 -26.39 -15.90
CA LYS A 176 72.62 -27.37 -16.83
C LYS A 176 73.66 -28.22 -16.11
N ALA A 177 74.65 -27.56 -15.51
CA ALA A 177 75.72 -28.22 -14.76
C ALA A 177 75.20 -28.99 -13.53
N SER A 178 74.14 -28.49 -12.89
CA SER A 178 73.49 -29.18 -11.76
C SER A 178 72.86 -30.51 -12.20
N PHE A 179 72.10 -30.51 -13.31
CA PHE A 179 71.49 -31.74 -13.84
C PHE A 179 72.52 -32.71 -14.43
N GLU A 180 73.54 -32.23 -15.16
CA GLU A 180 74.66 -33.06 -15.65
C GLU A 180 75.41 -33.76 -14.50
N LYS A 181 75.54 -33.09 -13.34
CA LYS A 181 76.09 -33.70 -12.13
C LYS A 181 75.17 -34.77 -11.54
N HIS A 182 73.86 -34.59 -11.55
CA HIS A 182 72.92 -35.60 -11.08
C HIS A 182 72.89 -36.82 -12.00
N GLU A 183 72.89 -36.64 -13.32
CA GLU A 183 72.89 -37.74 -14.32
C GLU A 183 74.11 -38.67 -14.20
N LYS A 184 75.25 -38.16 -13.72
CA LYS A 184 76.45 -38.97 -13.46
C LYS A 184 76.41 -39.78 -12.16
N ASN A 185 75.53 -39.43 -11.21
CA ASN A 185 75.59 -39.90 -9.83
C ASN A 185 74.26 -40.52 -9.31
N ARG A 186 73.22 -40.62 -10.14
CA ARG A 186 71.86 -41.04 -9.75
C ARG A 186 71.22 -41.94 -10.83
N PRO A 187 70.20 -42.75 -10.47
CA PRO A 187 69.42 -43.50 -11.44
C PRO A 187 68.76 -42.59 -12.48
N ILE A 188 68.83 -42.99 -13.76
CA ILE A 188 68.35 -42.21 -14.92
C ILE A 188 66.87 -41.82 -14.75
N ASP A 189 66.03 -42.76 -14.29
CA ASP A 189 64.58 -42.51 -14.12
C ASP A 189 64.26 -41.45 -13.06
N GLN A 190 65.05 -41.37 -11.98
CA GLN A 190 64.87 -40.34 -10.96
C GLN A 190 65.22 -38.96 -11.52
N VAL A 191 66.37 -38.83 -12.20
CA VAL A 191 66.79 -37.54 -12.77
C VAL A 191 65.87 -37.12 -13.91
N LYS A 192 65.36 -38.07 -14.70
CA LYS A 192 64.32 -37.83 -15.70
C LYS A 192 63.05 -37.27 -15.06
N ARG A 193 62.54 -37.87 -13.97
CA ARG A 193 61.37 -37.37 -13.23
C ARG A 193 61.59 -35.95 -12.67
N TRP A 194 62.78 -35.65 -12.15
CA TRP A 194 63.15 -34.30 -11.70
C TRP A 194 63.21 -33.29 -12.85
N LYS A 195 63.86 -33.61 -13.97
CA LYS A 195 63.89 -32.76 -15.17
C LYS A 195 62.47 -32.47 -15.67
N ASP A 196 61.63 -33.50 -15.73
CA ASP A 196 60.21 -33.40 -16.10
C ASP A 196 59.44 -32.43 -15.19
N ALA A 197 59.61 -32.52 -13.87
CA ALA A 197 58.95 -31.63 -12.91
C ALA A 197 59.50 -30.18 -13.00
N PHE A 198 60.81 -30.03 -13.21
CA PHE A 198 61.49 -28.74 -13.29
C PHE A 198 61.12 -27.98 -14.57
N ALA A 199 61.06 -28.63 -15.73
CA ALA A 199 60.54 -28.02 -16.94
C ALA A 199 59.08 -27.56 -16.77
N LYS A 200 58.22 -28.44 -16.25
CA LYS A 200 56.78 -28.15 -16.05
C LYS A 200 56.51 -27.06 -15.02
N VAL A 201 57.35 -26.85 -14.00
CA VAL A 201 57.18 -25.71 -13.10
C VAL A 201 57.56 -24.39 -13.78
N GLY A 202 58.55 -24.41 -14.68
CA GLY A 202 58.94 -23.24 -15.48
C GLY A 202 57.90 -22.82 -16.54
N GLU A 203 56.97 -23.70 -16.90
CA GLU A 203 55.82 -23.40 -17.78
C GLU A 203 54.67 -22.68 -17.04
N ILE A 204 54.63 -22.75 -15.71
CA ILE A 204 53.55 -22.12 -14.92
C ILE A 204 53.81 -20.59 -14.85
N PRO A 205 52.80 -19.74 -15.11
CA PRO A 205 52.88 -18.31 -14.84
C PRO A 205 53.21 -18.04 -13.36
N GLY A 206 54.24 -17.24 -13.12
CA GLY A 206 54.76 -16.95 -11.78
C GLY A 206 55.44 -15.60 -11.67
N TRP A 207 55.95 -15.30 -10.49
CA TRP A 207 56.55 -14.01 -10.16
C TRP A 207 58.03 -14.00 -10.55
N HIS A 208 58.46 -13.06 -11.38
CA HIS A 208 59.86 -12.92 -11.80
C HIS A 208 60.49 -11.71 -11.11
N ILE A 209 61.53 -11.96 -10.33
CA ILE A 209 62.31 -10.97 -9.56
C ILE A 209 63.72 -10.96 -10.13
N LYS A 210 64.09 -9.89 -10.84
CA LYS A 210 65.36 -9.79 -11.58
C LYS A 210 66.51 -9.27 -10.71
N GLY A 211 66.24 -8.43 -9.72
CA GLY A 211 67.25 -7.92 -8.78
C GLY A 211 68.18 -6.83 -9.35
N GLY A 212 67.71 -6.04 -10.31
CA GLY A 212 68.48 -4.94 -10.92
C GLY A 212 68.00 -3.54 -10.50
N LYS A 213 68.78 -2.50 -10.81
CA LYS A 213 68.45 -1.08 -10.49
C LYS A 213 67.13 -0.54 -11.07
N VAL A 214 66.51 -1.26 -12.00
CA VAL A 214 65.24 -0.90 -12.68
C VAL A 214 64.10 -1.84 -12.25
N ASP A 215 64.35 -2.73 -11.29
CA ASP A 215 63.36 -3.66 -10.75
C ASP A 215 62.61 -3.05 -9.56
N ARG A 216 61.45 -3.63 -9.19
CA ARG A 216 60.69 -3.19 -8.02
C ARG A 216 61.32 -3.68 -6.72
N PRO A 217 61.13 -2.98 -5.59
CA PRO A 217 61.53 -3.48 -4.27
C PRO A 217 60.93 -4.86 -3.98
N GLU A 218 61.70 -5.74 -3.32
CA GLU A 218 61.23 -7.09 -2.96
C GLU A 218 60.00 -7.05 -2.04
N THR A 219 59.84 -5.99 -1.24
CA THR A 219 58.67 -5.75 -0.40
C THR A 219 57.37 -5.64 -1.21
N GLU A 220 57.38 -4.91 -2.34
CA GLU A 220 56.22 -4.85 -3.25
C GLU A 220 55.89 -6.21 -3.88
N TYR A 221 56.91 -7.02 -4.16
CA TYR A 221 56.71 -8.37 -4.67
C TYR A 221 56.07 -9.26 -3.60
N ILE A 222 56.57 -9.21 -2.36
CA ILE A 222 56.04 -9.98 -1.23
C ILE A 222 54.58 -9.61 -0.97
N GLU A 223 54.22 -8.32 -0.90
CA GLU A 223 52.83 -7.89 -0.73
C GLU A 223 51.91 -8.46 -1.83
N LYS A 224 52.31 -8.37 -3.10
CA LYS A 224 51.53 -8.86 -4.24
C LYS A 224 51.42 -10.38 -4.29
N ILE A 225 52.47 -11.11 -3.89
CA ILE A 225 52.46 -12.56 -3.75
C ILE A 225 51.50 -12.97 -2.62
N VAL A 226 51.57 -12.32 -1.47
CA VAL A 226 50.71 -12.60 -0.31
C VAL A 226 49.24 -12.31 -0.63
N ASP A 227 48.94 -11.24 -1.38
CA ASP A 227 47.58 -10.95 -1.85
C ASP A 227 47.07 -11.99 -2.86
N ASP A 228 47.89 -12.48 -3.79
CA ASP A 228 47.52 -13.55 -4.73
C ASP A 228 47.26 -14.88 -4.00
N VAL A 229 48.10 -15.24 -3.02
CA VAL A 229 47.88 -16.39 -2.13
C VAL A 229 46.57 -16.23 -1.34
N THR A 230 46.34 -15.06 -0.75
CA THR A 230 45.11 -14.74 0.01
C THR A 230 43.86 -14.91 -0.86
N LYS A 231 43.86 -14.31 -2.07
CA LYS A 231 42.76 -14.43 -3.04
C LYS A 231 42.51 -15.89 -3.44
N LYS A 232 43.55 -16.67 -3.70
CA LYS A 232 43.44 -18.11 -4.05
C LYS A 232 42.92 -18.97 -2.90
N LEU A 233 43.20 -18.62 -1.64
CA LEU A 233 42.59 -19.27 -0.47
C LEU A 233 41.11 -18.86 -0.30
N MET A 234 40.78 -17.57 -0.45
CA MET A 234 39.43 -17.05 -0.26
C MET A 234 38.43 -17.51 -1.33
N ASN A 235 38.84 -17.59 -2.60
CA ASN A 235 37.94 -17.93 -3.74
C ASN A 235 37.28 -19.32 -3.65
N LYS A 236 37.71 -20.19 -2.73
CA LYS A 236 37.07 -21.47 -2.45
C LYS A 236 36.29 -21.50 -1.13
N MET A 237 36.59 -20.60 -0.19
CA MET A 237 35.95 -20.52 1.13
C MET A 237 34.69 -19.63 1.11
N SER A 238 34.60 -18.73 0.14
CA SER A 238 33.41 -17.91 -0.14
C SER A 238 32.18 -18.75 -0.53
N ARG A 239 32.37 -19.89 -1.23
CA ARG A 239 31.25 -20.76 -1.67
C ARG A 239 30.54 -21.44 -0.49
N SER A 240 31.29 -21.95 0.48
CA SER A 240 30.75 -22.70 1.64
C SER A 240 30.05 -21.82 2.69
N ALA A 241 30.22 -20.49 2.66
CA ALA A 241 29.59 -19.59 3.62
C ALA A 241 28.22 -19.06 3.18
N SER A 242 27.92 -19.13 1.88
CA SER A 242 26.65 -18.65 1.28
C SER A 242 25.58 -19.74 1.12
N GLU A 243 25.92 -21.02 1.26
CA GLU A 243 25.06 -22.18 0.95
C GLU A 243 23.83 -22.39 1.86
N GLY A 244 23.50 -21.43 2.75
CA GLY A 244 22.39 -21.55 3.70
C GLY A 244 21.62 -20.25 4.02
N LEU A 245 21.78 -19.19 3.22
CA LEU A 245 21.05 -17.94 3.39
C LEU A 245 20.00 -17.80 2.27
N VAL A 246 18.76 -17.49 2.65
CA VAL A 246 17.59 -17.47 1.74
C VAL A 246 17.07 -16.03 1.60
N GLY A 247 16.69 -15.61 0.39
CA GLY A 247 16.07 -14.31 0.09
C GLY A 247 16.90 -13.03 0.31
N ILE A 248 18.19 -13.13 0.67
CA ILE A 248 18.99 -11.94 1.02
C ILE A 248 19.68 -11.25 -0.16
N ASP A 249 19.84 -11.90 -1.32
CA ASP A 249 20.77 -11.46 -2.36
C ASP A 249 20.38 -10.11 -2.99
N TYR A 250 19.07 -9.84 -3.14
CA TYR A 250 18.58 -8.55 -3.65
C TYR A 250 18.95 -7.40 -2.71
N GLN A 251 18.61 -7.52 -1.42
CA GLN A 251 18.92 -6.48 -0.41
C GLN A 251 20.45 -6.31 -0.23
N ARG A 252 21.19 -7.42 -0.27
CA ARG A 252 22.66 -7.43 -0.24
C ARG A 252 23.25 -6.65 -1.41
N LYS A 253 22.75 -6.87 -2.63
CA LYS A 253 23.18 -6.14 -3.83
C LYS A 253 22.91 -4.63 -3.68
N MET A 254 21.71 -4.25 -3.25
CA MET A 254 21.38 -2.83 -3.01
C MET A 254 22.38 -2.17 -2.03
N ILE A 255 22.72 -2.82 -0.93
CA ILE A 255 23.68 -2.26 0.04
C ILE A 255 25.08 -2.19 -0.55
N LEU A 256 25.52 -3.18 -1.33
CA LEU A 256 26.81 -3.11 -2.04
C LEU A 256 26.85 -1.94 -3.05
N ASP A 257 25.76 -1.70 -3.78
CA ASP A 257 25.63 -0.55 -4.68
C ASP A 257 25.67 0.79 -3.91
N LEU A 258 25.08 0.85 -2.70
CA LEU A 258 25.21 2.02 -1.81
C LEU A 258 26.63 2.20 -1.23
N ILE A 259 27.37 1.12 -1.01
CA ILE A 259 28.77 1.17 -0.55
C ILE A 259 29.69 1.68 -1.67
N ASN A 260 29.42 1.33 -2.92
CA ASN A 260 30.20 1.78 -4.06
C ASN A 260 30.04 3.27 -4.39
N GLN A 261 29.01 3.94 -3.86
CA GLN A 261 28.82 5.39 -4.00
C GLN A 261 29.86 6.17 -3.17
N LYS A 262 30.36 7.28 -3.73
CA LYS A 262 31.38 8.12 -3.08
C LYS A 262 30.84 8.80 -1.82
N ASP A 263 29.61 9.29 -1.88
CA ASP A 263 28.99 10.16 -0.87
C ASP A 263 28.27 9.38 0.26
N SER A 264 28.56 8.09 0.41
CA SER A 264 27.88 7.15 1.31
C SER A 264 28.90 6.47 2.21
N ARG A 265 29.22 7.08 3.35
CA ARG A 265 30.23 6.65 4.33
C ARG A 265 29.60 5.81 5.46
N VAL A 266 28.44 6.21 5.96
CA VAL A 266 27.72 5.56 7.06
C VAL A 266 26.33 5.12 6.59
N ILE A 267 26.06 3.82 6.61
CA ILE A 267 24.81 3.21 6.16
C ILE A 267 24.09 2.60 7.37
N GLY A 268 22.89 3.10 7.67
CA GLY A 268 22.02 2.55 8.72
C GLY A 268 21.10 1.46 8.18
N LEU A 269 21.08 0.29 8.81
CA LEU A 269 20.12 -0.78 8.58
C LEU A 269 19.06 -0.76 9.69
N TRP A 270 17.81 -0.53 9.31
CA TRP A 270 16.65 -0.45 10.19
C TRP A 270 15.67 -1.59 9.91
N GLY A 271 14.81 -1.95 10.86
CA GLY A 271 13.94 -3.12 10.74
C GLY A 271 13.47 -3.68 12.09
N MET A 272 12.36 -4.41 12.10
CA MET A 272 11.83 -5.11 13.29
C MET A 272 12.84 -6.11 13.91
N GLY A 273 12.60 -6.53 15.16
CA GLY A 273 13.31 -7.65 15.79
C GLY A 273 13.24 -8.94 14.97
N GLY A 274 14.35 -9.68 14.87
CA GLY A 274 14.41 -10.95 14.14
C GLY A 274 14.42 -10.88 12.61
N ILE A 275 14.26 -9.69 12.00
CA ILE A 275 14.11 -9.52 10.53
C ILE A 275 15.40 -9.85 9.71
N GLY A 276 16.55 -10.05 10.37
CA GLY A 276 17.80 -10.43 9.71
C GLY A 276 18.83 -9.31 9.49
N LYS A 277 18.65 -8.12 10.09
CA LYS A 277 19.60 -6.98 9.98
C LYS A 277 21.07 -7.38 10.15
N SER A 278 21.40 -8.06 11.25
CA SER A 278 22.77 -8.50 11.59
C SER A 278 23.31 -9.51 10.57
N THR A 279 22.47 -10.43 10.10
CA THR A 279 22.79 -11.42 9.05
C THR A 279 23.09 -10.75 7.71
N LEU A 280 22.30 -9.73 7.34
CA LEU A 280 22.52 -8.94 6.13
C LEU A 280 23.80 -8.12 6.22
N ALA A 281 24.05 -7.47 7.37
CA ALA A 281 25.27 -6.74 7.64
C ALA A 281 26.52 -7.64 7.56
N ASP A 282 26.47 -8.85 8.14
CA ASP A 282 27.55 -9.84 8.08
C ASP A 282 27.81 -10.34 6.64
N SER A 283 26.75 -10.63 5.87
CA SER A 283 26.86 -11.05 4.46
C SER A 283 27.45 -9.96 3.54
N VAL A 284 27.15 -8.68 3.82
CA VAL A 284 27.77 -7.53 3.15
C VAL A 284 29.22 -7.35 3.62
N TYR A 285 29.47 -7.36 4.93
CA TYR A 285 30.80 -7.22 5.53
C TYR A 285 31.80 -8.27 5.04
N LYS A 286 31.39 -9.54 4.94
CA LYS A 286 32.19 -10.62 4.35
C LYS A 286 32.53 -10.41 2.88
N GLY A 287 31.70 -9.67 2.14
CA GLY A 287 31.98 -9.29 0.75
C GLY A 287 33.01 -8.17 0.63
N ILE A 288 32.87 -7.12 1.44
CA ILE A 288 33.70 -5.90 1.32
C ILE A 288 35.00 -5.93 2.13
N SER A 289 35.05 -6.66 3.25
CA SER A 289 36.17 -6.58 4.21
C SER A 289 37.57 -6.88 3.64
N PRO A 290 37.77 -7.72 2.60
CA PRO A 290 39.07 -7.90 1.96
C PRO A 290 39.61 -6.69 1.18
N GLU A 291 38.78 -5.68 0.90
CA GLU A 291 39.18 -4.46 0.15
C GLU A 291 39.71 -3.33 1.05
N PHE A 292 39.67 -3.51 2.38
CA PHE A 292 40.00 -2.48 3.37
C PHE A 292 41.22 -2.88 4.18
N ARG A 293 42.05 -1.89 4.55
CA ARG A 293 43.33 -2.12 5.24
C ARG A 293 43.15 -2.64 6.66
N ALA A 294 42.05 -2.26 7.31
CA ALA A 294 41.59 -2.83 8.55
C ALA A 294 40.06 -2.93 8.50
N SER A 295 39.51 -3.98 9.11
CA SER A 295 38.06 -4.20 9.17
C SER A 295 37.68 -4.89 10.46
N PHE A 296 36.50 -4.55 11.01
CA PHE A 296 35.98 -5.18 12.22
C PHE A 296 34.46 -5.23 12.25
N PHE A 297 33.90 -6.39 12.60
CA PHE A 297 32.47 -6.56 12.87
C PHE A 297 32.28 -6.57 14.39
N LEU A 298 31.67 -5.52 14.93
CA LEU A 298 31.37 -5.43 16.35
C LEU A 298 29.92 -5.82 16.63
N GLN A 299 29.73 -7.06 17.08
CA GLN A 299 28.43 -7.64 17.38
C GLN A 299 27.87 -7.18 18.74
N ASN A 300 26.54 -7.00 18.80
CA ASN A 300 25.75 -6.67 20.00
C ASN A 300 26.32 -5.51 20.83
N VAL A 301 26.55 -4.34 20.21
CA VAL A 301 27.13 -3.14 20.83
C VAL A 301 26.41 -2.78 22.14
N SER A 302 25.07 -2.69 22.10
CA SER A 302 24.28 -2.27 23.28
C SER A 302 24.37 -3.28 24.44
N GLU A 303 24.41 -4.58 24.15
CA GLU A 303 24.55 -5.63 25.15
C GLU A 303 25.97 -5.66 25.74
N LYS A 304 26.99 -5.54 24.89
CA LYS A 304 28.40 -5.47 25.33
C LYS A 304 28.64 -4.26 26.22
N ILE A 305 28.15 -3.07 25.87
CA ILE A 305 28.29 -1.86 26.72
C ILE A 305 27.72 -2.10 28.12
N LYS A 306 26.54 -2.74 28.23
CA LYS A 306 25.92 -3.09 29.53
C LYS A 306 26.75 -4.11 30.33
N LYS A 307 27.52 -4.97 29.67
CA LYS A 307 28.32 -6.05 30.30
C LYS A 307 29.75 -5.66 30.66
N GLN A 308 30.45 -4.93 29.81
CA GLN A 308 31.89 -4.64 29.94
C GLN A 308 32.25 -3.14 30.00
N GLY A 309 31.26 -2.24 29.91
CA GLY A 309 31.47 -0.79 29.94
C GLY A 309 31.76 -0.16 28.57
N ARG A 310 31.65 1.17 28.53
CA ARG A 310 31.77 1.99 27.31
C ARG A 310 33.22 2.03 26.81
N GLU A 311 34.14 2.31 27.71
CA GLU A 311 35.56 2.52 27.47
C GLU A 311 36.24 1.22 27.02
N SER A 312 35.95 0.11 27.69
CA SER A 312 36.48 -1.22 27.35
C SER A 312 36.09 -1.64 25.93
N LEU A 313 34.83 -1.46 25.53
CA LEU A 313 34.37 -1.81 24.19
C LEU A 313 35.00 -0.94 23.09
N ARG A 314 35.15 0.37 23.34
CA ARG A 314 35.88 1.26 22.42
C ARG A 314 37.33 0.81 22.28
N ASN A 315 38.00 0.49 23.38
CA ASN A 315 39.40 0.07 23.37
C ASN A 315 39.56 -1.31 22.68
N GLU A 316 38.57 -2.22 22.81
CA GLU A 316 38.45 -3.46 22.00
C GLU A 316 38.43 -3.13 20.50
N LEU A 317 37.52 -2.26 20.05
CA LEU A 317 37.41 -1.85 18.63
C LEU A 317 38.71 -1.25 18.11
N LEU A 318 39.29 -0.28 18.84
CA LEU A 318 40.50 0.41 18.42
C LEU A 318 41.72 -0.53 18.38
N SER A 319 41.85 -1.45 19.34
CA SER A 319 42.94 -2.44 19.37
C SER A 319 42.97 -3.30 18.09
N LYS A 320 41.79 -3.67 17.60
CA LYS A 320 41.61 -4.47 16.38
C LYS A 320 41.85 -3.66 15.10
N LEU A 321 41.38 -2.42 15.05
CA LEU A 321 41.59 -1.55 13.87
C LEU A 321 43.03 -1.05 13.71
N LEU A 322 43.75 -0.83 14.83
CA LEU A 322 45.14 -0.38 14.81
C LEU A 322 46.16 -1.54 14.87
N ASN A 323 45.69 -2.78 15.07
CA ASN A 323 46.49 -3.99 15.28
C ASN A 323 47.47 -3.88 16.47
N GLU A 324 47.02 -3.28 17.57
CA GLU A 324 47.80 -3.12 18.80
C GLU A 324 47.23 -3.99 19.91
N LYS A 325 48.09 -4.71 20.64
CA LYS A 325 47.65 -5.68 21.65
C LYS A 325 47.02 -5.03 22.89
N GLU A 326 47.45 -3.83 23.26
CA GLU A 326 46.88 -3.06 24.37
C GLU A 326 46.72 -1.60 23.98
N ILE A 327 45.49 -1.10 24.03
CA ILE A 327 45.15 0.32 23.97
C ILE A 327 44.44 0.66 25.27
N ARG A 328 45.01 1.58 26.04
CA ARG A 328 44.42 2.10 27.29
C ARG A 328 44.10 3.57 27.10
N ILE A 329 42.87 3.84 26.69
CA ILE A 329 42.29 5.17 26.73
C ILE A 329 41.30 5.16 27.89
N ASP A 330 41.69 5.79 28.99
CA ASP A 330 40.90 5.86 30.23
C ASP A 330 39.97 7.10 30.26
N THR A 331 40.06 7.96 29.24
CA THR A 331 39.23 9.14 29.03
C THR A 331 38.05 8.86 28.11
N PRO A 332 36.88 9.55 28.24
CA PRO A 332 35.78 9.44 27.28
C PRO A 332 36.13 9.90 25.86
N SER A 333 37.06 10.84 25.73
CA SER A 333 37.63 11.28 24.44
C SER A 333 38.77 10.37 23.97
N ILE A 334 38.82 10.11 22.66
CA ILE A 334 39.99 9.51 21.99
C ILE A 334 41.06 10.59 21.85
N GLY A 335 42.28 10.35 22.34
CA GLY A 335 43.39 11.31 22.23
C GLY A 335 43.89 11.51 20.80
N SER A 336 44.46 12.69 20.49
CA SER A 336 44.91 13.05 19.13
C SER A 336 45.83 12.02 18.44
N PRO A 337 46.78 11.31 19.10
CA PRO A 337 47.62 10.33 18.42
C PRO A 337 46.82 9.16 17.83
N TYR A 338 45.71 8.80 18.47
CA TYR A 338 44.80 7.77 17.96
C TYR A 338 43.88 8.32 16.87
N GLN A 339 43.39 9.56 17.01
CA GLN A 339 42.57 10.22 15.97
C GLN A 339 43.34 10.35 14.65
N GLU A 340 44.58 10.82 14.68
CA GLU A 340 45.42 10.97 13.49
C GLU A 340 45.71 9.63 12.79
N ARG A 341 45.92 8.56 13.57
CA ARG A 341 46.15 7.21 13.02
C ARG A 341 44.89 6.64 12.38
N LEU A 342 43.73 6.82 13.00
CA LEU A 342 42.42 6.45 12.44
C LEU A 342 42.10 7.22 11.15
N ASN A 343 42.45 8.51 11.08
CA ASN A 343 42.28 9.33 9.89
C ASN A 343 43.23 8.94 8.73
N ASN A 344 44.28 8.18 9.00
CA ASN A 344 45.15 7.62 7.98
C ASN A 344 44.72 6.23 7.49
N LEU A 345 43.78 5.58 8.20
CA LEU A 345 43.30 4.23 7.91
C LEU A 345 41.95 4.23 7.19
N ARG A 346 41.90 3.59 6.02
CA ARG A 346 40.63 3.29 5.32
C ARG A 346 40.06 1.99 5.90
N VAL A 347 38.95 2.09 6.63
CA VAL A 347 38.37 0.97 7.40
C VAL A 347 36.99 0.52 6.90
N ALA A 348 36.65 -0.74 7.13
CA ALA A 348 35.28 -1.25 7.02
C ALA A 348 34.80 -1.74 8.40
N VAL A 349 33.79 -1.08 8.97
CA VAL A 349 33.31 -1.36 10.34
C VAL A 349 31.82 -1.68 10.32
N VAL A 350 31.40 -2.70 11.08
CA VAL A 350 29.98 -2.90 11.43
C VAL A 350 29.78 -2.66 12.91
N LEU A 351 28.79 -1.85 13.26
CA LEU A 351 28.28 -1.64 14.63
C LEU A 351 26.88 -2.22 14.70
N ASP A 352 26.74 -3.41 15.28
CA ASP A 352 25.49 -4.18 15.30
C ASP A 352 24.72 -3.99 16.62
N ASP A 353 23.39 -3.84 16.54
CA ASP A 353 22.45 -3.57 17.64
C ASP A 353 22.84 -2.31 18.45
N VAL A 354 22.86 -1.16 17.77
CA VAL A 354 23.04 0.18 18.36
C VAL A 354 21.69 0.72 18.84
N SER A 355 21.62 1.14 20.10
CA SER A 355 20.40 1.63 20.76
C SER A 355 20.45 3.09 21.19
N HIS A 356 21.58 3.79 21.03
CA HIS A 356 21.72 5.21 21.39
C HIS A 356 22.80 5.89 20.53
N PRO A 357 22.61 7.13 20.05
CA PRO A 357 23.57 7.82 19.18
C PRO A 357 24.98 7.92 19.77
N ASP A 358 25.11 8.29 21.05
CA ASP A 358 26.39 8.37 21.79
C ASP A 358 27.30 7.13 21.64
N GLN A 359 26.72 5.95 21.42
CA GLN A 359 27.49 4.72 21.25
C GLN A 359 28.42 4.81 20.03
N ILE A 360 28.03 5.55 18.99
CA ILE A 360 28.79 5.71 17.75
C ILE A 360 29.85 6.81 17.85
N ASP A 361 29.52 7.92 18.50
CA ASP A 361 30.50 8.96 18.85
C ASP A 361 31.62 8.40 19.74
N LEU A 362 31.24 7.58 20.74
CA LEU A 362 32.17 6.85 21.60
C LEU A 362 33.08 5.91 20.82
N MET A 363 32.56 5.19 19.80
CA MET A 363 33.38 4.34 18.93
C MET A 363 34.33 5.14 18.02
N GLY A 364 34.22 6.47 17.98
CA GLY A 364 35.15 7.34 17.27
C GLY A 364 34.95 7.39 15.76
N VAL A 365 33.77 7.03 15.24
CA VAL A 365 33.48 6.91 13.80
C VAL A 365 33.78 8.20 13.02
N ARG A 366 33.60 9.36 13.66
CA ARG A 366 33.97 10.69 13.11
C ARG A 366 35.47 10.86 12.81
N HIS A 367 36.36 10.11 13.48
CA HIS A 367 37.81 10.19 13.31
C HIS A 367 38.34 9.23 12.22
N PHE A 368 37.50 8.40 11.61
CA PHE A 368 37.91 7.53 10.50
C PHE A 368 38.14 8.34 9.22
N ARG A 369 39.01 7.84 8.34
CA ARG A 369 39.32 8.47 7.05
C ARG A 369 38.13 8.48 6.10
N ASP A 370 38.02 9.50 5.25
CA ASP A 370 37.12 9.48 4.09
C ASP A 370 37.38 8.31 3.14
N GLY A 371 36.30 7.74 2.60
CA GLY A 371 36.34 6.49 1.85
C GLY A 371 36.37 5.22 2.71
N SER A 372 36.39 5.34 4.05
CA SER A 372 35.98 4.27 4.97
C SER A 372 34.48 4.01 4.85
N LYS A 373 34.03 2.81 5.25
CA LYS A 373 32.62 2.40 5.16
C LYS A 373 32.15 1.83 6.49
N ILE A 374 31.06 2.36 7.03
CA ILE A 374 30.52 2.00 8.33
C ILE A 374 29.07 1.54 8.12
N ILE A 375 28.74 0.34 8.60
CA ILE A 375 27.37 -0.17 8.63
C ILE A 375 26.90 -0.16 10.08
N VAL A 376 25.74 0.44 10.34
CA VAL A 376 25.13 0.51 11.66
C VAL A 376 23.83 -0.27 11.61
N THR A 377 23.57 -1.22 12.51
CA THR A 377 22.25 -1.84 12.63
C THR A 377 21.51 -1.30 13.85
N SER A 378 20.23 -0.95 13.68
CA SER A 378 19.36 -0.53 14.77
C SER A 378 17.93 -1.02 14.58
N ARG A 379 17.17 -1.04 15.66
CA ARG A 379 15.72 -1.25 15.65
C ARG A 379 14.94 0.07 15.65
N ASP A 380 15.64 1.14 16.01
CA ASP A 380 15.10 2.49 16.18
C ASP A 380 15.66 3.39 15.06
N ARG A 381 14.75 3.92 14.24
CA ARG A 381 15.10 4.80 13.11
C ARG A 381 15.56 6.17 13.58
N GLN A 382 15.06 6.66 14.72
CA GLN A 382 15.46 7.95 15.28
C GLN A 382 16.90 7.90 15.78
N VAL A 383 17.36 6.77 16.32
CA VAL A 383 18.79 6.55 16.63
C VAL A 383 19.67 6.73 15.38
N LEU A 384 19.28 6.17 14.24
CA LEU A 384 20.03 6.32 12.98
C LEU A 384 19.99 7.76 12.43
N LYS A 385 18.84 8.46 12.52
CA LYS A 385 18.73 9.88 12.15
C LYS A 385 19.65 10.74 13.02
N ASN A 386 19.62 10.54 14.35
CA ASN A 386 20.40 11.31 15.32
C ASN A 386 21.92 11.11 15.18
N VAL A 387 22.36 9.95 14.69
CA VAL A 387 23.77 9.67 14.35
C VAL A 387 24.24 10.45 13.12
N GLY A 388 23.32 10.90 12.26
CA GLY A 388 23.65 11.52 10.98
C GLY A 388 24.17 10.51 9.95
N VAL A 389 23.54 9.32 9.85
CA VAL A 389 23.89 8.36 8.79
C VAL A 389 23.50 8.90 7.41
N ASP A 390 24.35 8.69 6.40
CA ASP A 390 24.13 9.23 5.05
C ASP A 390 22.90 8.61 4.38
N LYS A 391 22.65 7.32 4.66
CA LYS A 391 21.51 6.55 4.11
C LYS A 391 20.96 5.55 5.13
N ILE A 392 19.63 5.50 5.24
CA ILE A 392 18.91 4.48 6.00
C ILE A 392 18.26 3.50 5.01
N HIS A 393 18.51 2.20 5.19
CA HIS A 393 17.88 1.11 4.46
C HIS A 393 17.01 0.29 5.42
N GLU A 394 15.71 0.20 5.13
CA GLU A 394 14.77 -0.66 5.85
C GLU A 394 14.88 -2.09 5.32
N VAL A 395 15.25 -3.03 6.20
CA VAL A 395 15.40 -4.45 5.87
C VAL A 395 14.04 -5.11 5.73
N LYS A 396 13.72 -5.56 4.52
CA LYS A 396 12.38 -6.04 4.15
C LYS A 396 12.16 -7.50 4.58
N LYS A 397 10.89 -7.81 4.89
CA LYS A 397 10.35 -9.16 5.14
C LYS A 397 10.67 -10.09 3.96
N LEU A 398 10.85 -11.38 4.21
CA LEU A 398 11.00 -12.37 3.12
C LEU A 398 9.68 -12.47 2.33
N ASN A 399 9.79 -12.71 1.02
CA ASN A 399 8.62 -13.07 0.21
C ASN A 399 8.12 -14.48 0.57
N VAL A 400 6.98 -14.88 0.01
CA VAL A 400 6.31 -16.15 0.35
C VAL A 400 7.19 -17.36 0.00
N ASP A 401 7.86 -17.35 -1.15
CA ASP A 401 8.69 -18.47 -1.61
C ASP A 401 9.97 -18.64 -0.77
N ASP A 402 10.70 -17.54 -0.52
CA ASP A 402 11.85 -17.52 0.39
C ASP A 402 11.46 -17.91 1.82
N SER A 403 10.28 -17.49 2.27
CA SER A 403 9.74 -17.87 3.58
C SER A 403 9.47 -19.37 3.66
N LEU A 404 8.90 -19.96 2.59
CA LEU A 404 8.59 -21.38 2.50
C LEU A 404 9.86 -22.21 2.47
N GLN A 405 10.86 -21.79 1.69
CA GLN A 405 12.16 -22.45 1.60
C GLN A 405 12.90 -22.40 2.95
N LEU A 406 12.93 -21.24 3.62
CA LEU A 406 13.57 -21.11 4.92
C LEU A 406 12.87 -21.98 5.98
N PHE A 407 11.55 -21.90 6.10
CA PHE A 407 10.76 -22.72 7.02
C PHE A 407 10.98 -24.22 6.76
N SER A 408 10.92 -24.65 5.50
CA SER A 408 11.09 -26.06 5.11
C SER A 408 12.48 -26.59 5.43
N THR A 409 13.51 -25.75 5.28
CA THR A 409 14.89 -26.08 5.65
C THR A 409 15.01 -26.41 7.14
N PHE A 410 14.22 -25.77 8.01
CA PHE A 410 14.19 -26.10 9.44
C PHE A 410 13.24 -27.26 9.78
N ALA A 411 12.02 -27.28 9.21
CA ALA A 411 10.95 -28.22 9.50
C ALA A 411 11.09 -29.62 8.86
N PHE A 412 11.71 -29.71 7.68
CA PHE A 412 11.86 -30.97 6.93
C PHE A 412 13.32 -31.33 6.61
N LYS A 413 14.26 -30.37 6.75
CA LYS A 413 15.64 -30.46 6.23
C LYS A 413 15.71 -30.58 4.70
N GLN A 414 14.71 -30.01 4.02
CA GLN A 414 14.58 -29.97 2.57
C GLN A 414 14.16 -28.56 2.13
N LEU A 415 14.37 -28.22 0.86
CA LEU A 415 14.03 -26.89 0.34
C LEU A 415 12.52 -26.65 0.17
N ASN A 416 11.72 -27.72 0.09
CA ASN A 416 10.27 -27.67 -0.06
C ASN A 416 9.59 -28.48 1.05
N PRO A 417 8.34 -28.17 1.41
CA PRO A 417 7.55 -28.99 2.31
C PRO A 417 7.12 -30.29 1.62
N ASP A 418 6.83 -31.32 2.42
CA ASP A 418 6.07 -32.48 1.95
C ASP A 418 4.67 -32.03 1.48
N VAL A 419 4.12 -32.70 0.48
CA VAL A 419 2.84 -32.33 -0.16
C VAL A 419 1.71 -32.30 0.87
N ASP A 420 1.69 -33.30 1.75
CA ASP A 420 0.70 -33.44 2.82
C ASP A 420 0.78 -32.33 3.87
N PHE A 421 1.91 -31.65 4.01
CA PHE A 421 2.13 -30.59 5.02
C PHE A 421 2.07 -29.17 4.43
N ARG A 422 1.80 -29.01 3.13
CA ARG A 422 1.86 -27.72 2.46
C ARG A 422 0.80 -26.72 2.96
N ASP A 423 -0.41 -27.18 3.26
CA ASP A 423 -1.49 -26.33 3.80
C ASP A 423 -1.17 -25.84 5.22
N LEU A 424 -0.61 -26.70 6.06
CA LEU A 424 -0.17 -26.36 7.41
C LEU A 424 1.04 -25.42 7.39
N SER A 425 2.02 -25.70 6.52
CA SER A 425 3.19 -24.83 6.34
C SER A 425 2.77 -23.41 5.97
N ASN A 426 1.80 -23.25 5.05
CA ASN A 426 1.27 -21.94 4.69
C ASN A 426 0.65 -21.18 5.89
N LYS A 427 -0.08 -21.87 6.80
CA LYS A 427 -0.60 -21.24 8.03
C LYS A 427 0.50 -20.75 8.97
N PHE A 428 1.62 -21.49 9.09
CA PHE A 428 2.78 -21.03 9.87
C PHE A 428 3.52 -19.85 9.19
N LEU A 429 3.55 -19.82 7.86
CA LEU A 429 4.06 -18.68 7.07
C LEU A 429 3.20 -17.43 7.25
N GLU A 430 1.87 -17.57 7.21
CA GLU A 430 0.90 -16.48 7.46
C GLU A 430 1.12 -15.88 8.84
N TYR A 431 1.26 -16.70 9.89
CA TYR A 431 1.57 -16.23 11.25
C TYR A 431 2.93 -15.50 11.34
N ALA A 432 3.95 -16.01 10.67
CA ALA A 432 5.31 -15.46 10.72
C ALA A 432 5.52 -14.21 9.84
N GLN A 433 4.63 -13.95 8.87
CA GLN A 433 4.66 -12.83 7.90
C GLN A 433 6.06 -12.52 7.33
N GLY A 434 6.82 -13.56 6.96
CA GLY A 434 8.15 -13.40 6.36
C GLY A 434 9.27 -12.98 7.33
N ASN A 435 9.07 -13.07 8.65
CA ASN A 435 10.13 -12.87 9.65
C ASN A 435 11.08 -14.10 9.71
N PRO A 436 12.36 -13.99 9.34
CA PRO A 436 13.27 -15.14 9.24
C PRO A 436 13.48 -15.89 10.57
N LEU A 437 13.54 -15.16 11.67
CA LEU A 437 13.71 -15.74 13.01
C LEU A 437 12.49 -16.56 13.42
N ALA A 438 11.29 -16.02 13.23
CA ALA A 438 10.04 -16.71 13.54
C ALA A 438 9.91 -18.01 12.72
N LEU A 439 10.15 -17.94 11.41
CA LEU A 439 10.15 -19.10 10.51
C LEU A 439 11.15 -20.17 10.97
N LYS A 440 12.36 -19.78 11.39
CA LYS A 440 13.39 -20.68 11.92
C LYS A 440 12.98 -21.35 13.24
N VAL A 441 12.46 -20.58 14.20
CA VAL A 441 12.02 -21.10 15.51
C VAL A 441 10.84 -22.07 15.32
N LEU A 442 9.82 -21.66 14.58
CA LEU A 442 8.63 -22.47 14.31
C LEU A 442 8.99 -23.75 13.55
N GLY A 443 9.74 -23.66 12.45
CA GLY A 443 10.16 -24.83 11.70
C GLY A 443 11.01 -25.80 12.53
N SER A 444 11.94 -25.29 13.34
CA SER A 444 12.78 -26.14 14.21
C SER A 444 11.96 -26.87 15.28
N LYS A 445 10.91 -26.22 15.83
CA LYS A 445 10.00 -26.80 16.82
C LYS A 445 9.08 -27.90 16.26
N LEU A 446 8.89 -27.92 14.94
CA LEU A 446 8.00 -28.84 14.22
C LEU A 446 8.74 -30.03 13.57
N TYR A 447 10.08 -30.00 13.56
CA TYR A 447 10.91 -31.07 12.98
C TYR A 447 10.58 -32.44 13.58
N LYS A 448 10.30 -33.42 12.72
CA LYS A 448 9.87 -34.80 13.06
C LYS A 448 8.53 -34.94 13.80
N LYS A 449 7.73 -33.88 13.95
CA LYS A 449 6.37 -33.98 14.52
C LYS A 449 5.35 -34.46 13.50
N SER A 450 4.30 -35.13 13.98
CA SER A 450 3.16 -35.58 13.18
C SER A 450 2.20 -34.43 12.81
N ARG A 451 1.38 -34.64 11.77
CA ARG A 451 0.36 -33.66 11.31
C ARG A 451 -0.54 -33.15 12.44
N LYS A 452 -1.01 -34.04 13.32
CA LYS A 452 -1.87 -33.68 14.47
C LYS A 452 -1.17 -32.77 15.48
N GLU A 453 0.14 -32.94 15.68
CA GLU A 453 0.93 -32.06 16.55
C GLU A 453 1.18 -30.69 15.91
N TRP A 454 1.28 -30.60 14.58
CA TRP A 454 1.33 -29.32 13.86
C TRP A 454 0.01 -28.56 13.98
N GLU A 455 -1.12 -29.25 13.80
CA GLU A 455 -2.46 -28.70 14.00
C GLU A 455 -2.63 -28.18 15.44
N SER A 456 -2.28 -29.00 16.45
CA SER A 456 -2.36 -28.60 17.86
C SER A 456 -1.41 -27.45 18.24
N GLU A 457 -0.20 -27.39 17.69
CA GLU A 457 0.73 -26.27 17.91
C GLU A 457 0.24 -24.98 17.24
N MET A 458 -0.43 -25.07 16.08
CA MET A 458 -1.07 -23.94 15.41
C MET A 458 -2.25 -23.38 16.20
N ASP A 459 -3.08 -24.24 16.81
CA ASP A 459 -4.17 -23.77 17.66
C ASP A 459 -3.65 -23.13 18.96
N LYS A 460 -2.63 -23.73 19.60
CA LYS A 460 -1.93 -23.14 20.75
C LYS A 460 -1.32 -21.77 20.43
N LEU A 461 -0.79 -21.60 19.21
CA LEU A 461 -0.15 -20.36 18.75
C LEU A 461 -1.09 -19.16 18.73
N LYS A 462 -2.35 -19.37 18.29
CA LYS A 462 -3.40 -18.35 18.25
C LYS A 462 -3.80 -17.84 19.63
N GLU A 463 -3.57 -18.63 20.68
CA GLU A 463 -4.04 -18.34 22.03
C GLU A 463 -2.91 -17.82 22.95
N TYR A 464 -1.68 -18.33 22.82
CA TYR A 464 -0.59 -18.05 23.77
C TYR A 464 0.71 -17.49 23.16
N GLY A 465 0.89 -17.52 21.83
CA GLY A 465 2.15 -17.13 21.17
C GLY A 465 3.37 -18.03 21.51
N GLN A 466 4.54 -17.75 20.91
CA GLN A 466 5.80 -18.43 21.27
C GLN A 466 6.68 -17.53 22.17
N PRO A 467 7.12 -18.01 23.36
CA PRO A 467 7.95 -17.22 24.27
C PRO A 467 9.26 -16.70 23.66
N GLU A 468 9.97 -17.51 22.88
CA GLU A 468 11.26 -17.12 22.26
C GLU A 468 11.11 -15.94 21.28
N ILE A 469 10.05 -15.97 20.47
CA ILE A 469 9.72 -14.89 19.54
C ILE A 469 9.31 -13.64 20.32
N SER A 470 8.42 -13.80 21.30
CA SER A 470 7.95 -12.70 22.16
C SER A 470 9.11 -12.03 22.90
N GLN A 471 10.07 -12.77 23.45
CA GLN A 471 11.22 -12.20 24.16
C GLN A 471 12.10 -11.32 23.24
N ILE A 472 12.29 -11.72 21.99
CA ILE A 472 13.12 -10.99 21.04
C ILE A 472 12.41 -9.71 20.53
N LEU A 473 11.10 -9.76 20.33
CA LEU A 473 10.29 -8.57 20.04
C LEU A 473 10.21 -7.64 21.27
N LYS A 474 10.09 -8.20 22.48
CA LYS A 474 9.92 -7.45 23.74
C LYS A 474 11.10 -6.53 24.04
N SER A 475 12.31 -6.88 23.62
CA SER A 475 13.47 -5.98 23.76
C SER A 475 13.36 -4.64 23.01
N SER A 476 12.43 -4.48 22.05
CA SER A 476 12.06 -3.16 21.49
C SER A 476 11.01 -2.42 22.34
N PHE A 477 10.15 -3.15 23.05
CA PHE A 477 9.13 -2.63 23.99
C PHE A 477 9.75 -2.21 25.34
N ASP A 478 10.72 -2.97 25.86
CA ASP A 478 11.44 -2.68 27.12
C ASP A 478 12.25 -1.35 27.08
N GLY A 479 12.35 -0.71 25.91
CA GLY A 479 12.97 0.60 25.69
C GLY A 479 11.98 1.75 25.45
N LEU A 480 10.69 1.53 25.73
CA LEU A 480 9.63 2.54 25.68
C LEU A 480 9.42 3.19 27.06
N ASP A 481 8.96 4.44 27.08
CA ASP A 481 8.49 5.09 28.31
C ASP A 481 7.08 4.64 28.72
N GLU A 482 6.60 5.05 29.90
CA GLU A 482 5.28 4.64 30.44
C GLU A 482 4.09 5.08 29.56
N LEU A 483 4.23 6.20 28.85
CA LEU A 483 3.22 6.73 27.93
C LEU A 483 3.17 5.88 26.65
N GLU A 484 4.33 5.67 26.05
CA GLU A 484 4.53 4.85 24.85
C GLU A 484 4.08 3.39 25.06
N ASN A 485 4.39 2.82 26.24
CA ASN A 485 3.94 1.48 26.62
C ASN A 485 2.41 1.38 26.64
N ASN A 486 1.72 2.37 27.23
CA ASN A 486 0.26 2.37 27.31
C ASN A 486 -0.41 2.62 25.95
N ILE A 487 0.17 3.50 25.12
CA ILE A 487 -0.23 3.68 23.72
C ILE A 487 -0.10 2.37 22.96
N PHE A 488 1.05 1.69 23.05
CA PHE A 488 1.29 0.40 22.39
C PHE A 488 0.26 -0.66 22.79
N LEU A 489 -0.05 -0.78 24.08
CA LEU A 489 -1.01 -1.77 24.59
C LEU A 489 -2.45 -1.44 24.16
N ASP A 490 -2.86 -0.17 24.16
CA ASP A 490 -4.16 0.24 23.61
C ASP A 490 -4.25 -0.11 22.11
N MET A 491 -3.18 0.11 21.36
CA MET A 491 -3.14 -0.19 19.91
C MET A 491 -3.20 -1.69 19.62
N ALA A 492 -2.44 -2.50 20.34
CA ALA A 492 -2.45 -3.96 20.23
C ALA A 492 -3.78 -4.60 20.66
N CYS A 493 -4.50 -4.01 21.62
CA CYS A 493 -5.77 -4.56 22.12
C CYS A 493 -7.00 -4.05 21.36
N PHE A 494 -6.98 -2.79 20.88
CA PHE A 494 -8.21 -2.13 20.42
C PHE A 494 -8.16 -1.54 19.00
N PHE A 495 -7.01 -1.11 18.49
CA PHE A 495 -6.94 -0.20 17.31
C PHE A 495 -6.21 -0.74 16.07
N LYS A 496 -5.81 -2.03 16.04
CA LYS A 496 -5.25 -2.63 14.81
C LYS A 496 -6.23 -2.53 13.63
N GLY A 497 -5.75 -2.03 12.49
CA GLY A 497 -6.52 -1.93 11.24
C GLY A 497 -7.47 -0.72 11.16
N GLU A 498 -7.49 0.14 12.17
CA GLU A 498 -8.28 1.37 12.20
C GLU A 498 -7.56 2.52 11.45
N PRO A 499 -8.31 3.55 10.96
CA PRO A 499 -7.71 4.72 10.32
C PRO A 499 -6.85 5.53 11.30
N MET A 500 -5.65 5.95 10.87
CA MET A 500 -4.68 6.60 11.74
C MET A 500 -5.21 7.89 12.38
N GLN A 501 -5.94 8.72 11.63
CA GLN A 501 -6.51 9.98 12.14
C GLN A 501 -7.45 9.72 13.33
N ASN A 502 -8.39 8.78 13.19
CA ASN A 502 -9.33 8.40 14.26
C ASN A 502 -8.59 7.90 15.51
N VAL A 503 -7.56 7.07 15.33
CA VAL A 503 -6.78 6.52 16.45
C VAL A 503 -5.93 7.60 17.12
N GLU A 504 -5.30 8.49 16.36
CA GLU A 504 -4.53 9.62 16.88
C GLU A 504 -5.41 10.57 17.71
N GLU A 505 -6.62 10.87 17.24
CA GLU A 505 -7.57 11.72 17.98
C GLU A 505 -8.04 11.07 19.29
N ILE A 506 -8.39 9.77 19.26
CA ILE A 506 -8.82 9.03 20.45
C ILE A 506 -7.67 8.93 21.46
N LEU A 507 -6.48 8.52 21.02
CA LEU A 507 -5.33 8.33 21.90
C LEU A 507 -4.78 9.66 22.43
N SER A 508 -4.82 10.76 21.67
CA SER A 508 -4.42 12.10 22.14
C SER A 508 -5.26 12.60 23.31
N CYS A 509 -6.48 12.09 23.46
CA CYS A 509 -7.35 12.42 24.58
C CYS A 509 -7.12 11.51 25.81
N PHE A 510 -6.44 10.37 25.63
CA PHE A 510 -6.00 9.51 26.74
C PHE A 510 -4.61 9.94 27.23
N TYR A 511 -3.73 10.29 26.28
CA TYR A 511 -2.29 10.48 26.47
C TYR A 511 -1.84 11.84 25.92
N LYS A 512 -1.35 12.72 26.81
CA LYS A 512 -0.67 13.95 26.39
C LYS A 512 0.60 13.59 25.64
N GLY A 513 0.65 13.93 24.35
CA GLY A 513 1.77 13.57 23.47
C GLY A 513 1.57 12.28 22.66
N ALA A 514 0.35 11.76 22.53
CA ALA A 514 0.08 10.54 21.76
C ALA A 514 0.67 10.55 20.34
N VAL A 515 0.61 11.67 19.61
CA VAL A 515 1.23 11.84 18.28
C VAL A 515 2.72 11.50 18.30
N CYS A 516 3.44 11.95 19.35
CA CYS A 516 4.86 11.64 19.54
C CYS A 516 5.06 10.16 19.88
N GLY A 517 4.25 9.59 20.79
CA GLY A 517 4.31 8.16 21.13
C GLY A 517 4.05 7.24 19.94
N ILE A 518 3.02 7.52 19.12
CA ILE A 518 2.74 6.79 17.88
C ILE A 518 3.93 6.90 16.91
N THR A 519 4.49 8.10 16.73
CA THR A 519 5.67 8.31 15.88
C THR A 519 6.88 7.51 16.37
N ASN A 520 7.13 7.47 17.68
CA ASN A 520 8.24 6.73 18.27
C ASN A 520 8.04 5.21 18.15
N LEU A 521 6.81 4.71 18.27
CA LEU A 521 6.48 3.30 18.03
C LEU A 521 6.69 2.89 16.56
N VAL A 522 6.42 3.80 15.61
CA VAL A 522 6.73 3.61 14.19
C VAL A 522 8.24 3.62 13.95
N ASP A 523 8.98 4.59 14.48
CA ASP A 523 10.44 4.62 14.33
C ASP A 523 11.13 3.42 15.01
N LYS A 524 10.58 2.87 16.10
CA LYS A 524 11.01 1.60 16.74
C LYS A 524 10.49 0.34 16.03
N HIS A 525 9.74 0.50 14.94
CA HIS A 525 9.18 -0.56 14.09
C HIS A 525 8.31 -1.57 14.85
N LEU A 526 7.59 -1.07 15.87
CA LEU A 526 6.51 -1.77 16.56
C LEU A 526 5.15 -1.54 15.88
N LEU A 527 5.06 -0.51 15.03
CA LEU A 527 3.93 -0.17 14.18
C LEU A 527 4.40 0.05 12.75
N ASP A 528 3.55 -0.33 11.80
CA ASP A 528 3.69 -0.03 10.38
C ASP A 528 2.51 0.87 9.96
N ILE A 529 2.75 1.90 9.13
CA ILE A 529 1.70 2.74 8.57
C ILE A 529 1.47 2.31 7.11
N SER A 530 0.32 1.70 6.81
CA SER A 530 -0.01 1.19 5.48
C SER A 530 -1.10 2.02 4.79
N PRO A 531 -0.95 2.38 3.51
CA PRO A 531 -2.07 2.82 2.70
C PRO A 531 -3.19 1.78 2.74
N VAL A 532 -4.46 2.19 2.85
CA VAL A 532 -5.62 1.26 2.88
C VAL A 532 -5.69 0.31 1.66
N LYS A 533 -4.95 0.61 0.58
CA LYS A 533 -4.80 -0.25 -0.62
C LYS A 533 -3.88 -1.46 -0.45
N ASP A 534 -2.99 -1.45 0.56
CA ASP A 534 -1.97 -2.50 0.76
C ASP A 534 -2.36 -3.53 1.84
N ILE A 535 -3.61 -3.50 2.31
CA ILE A 535 -4.16 -4.53 3.20
C ILE A 535 -4.17 -5.88 2.45
N PRO A 536 -3.64 -6.98 3.02
CA PRO A 536 -3.53 -8.26 2.33
C PRO A 536 -4.87 -8.73 1.76
N ILE A 537 -4.84 -9.29 0.55
CA ILE A 537 -6.04 -9.70 -0.21
C ILE A 537 -6.97 -10.63 0.58
N ASN A 538 -6.51 -11.39 1.59
CA ASN A 538 -7.38 -12.19 2.46
C ASN A 538 -8.19 -11.38 3.48
N GLU A 539 -7.63 -10.29 4.05
CA GLU A 539 -8.43 -9.30 4.80
C GLU A 539 -9.25 -8.44 3.84
N MET A 540 -8.67 -8.12 2.67
CA MET A 540 -9.37 -7.40 1.62
C MET A 540 -10.54 -8.22 1.06
N PHE A 541 -10.55 -9.56 1.06
CA PHE A 541 -11.71 -10.36 0.63
C PHE A 541 -12.84 -10.35 1.65
N ARG A 542 -12.54 -10.34 2.96
CA ARG A 542 -13.55 -10.01 3.98
C ARG A 542 -14.10 -8.60 3.75
N LYS A 543 -13.23 -7.61 3.50
CA LYS A 543 -13.64 -6.21 3.18
C LYS A 543 -14.23 -6.02 1.77
N GLU A 544 -14.01 -6.91 0.82
CA GLU A 544 -14.52 -6.85 -0.54
C GLU A 544 -15.86 -7.55 -0.64
N GLU A 545 -16.13 -8.61 0.12
CA GLU A 545 -17.50 -9.09 0.25
C GLU A 545 -18.35 -8.06 1.01
N ILE A 546 -17.76 -7.38 2.02
CA ILE A 546 -18.32 -6.17 2.64
C ILE A 546 -18.58 -5.07 1.60
N MET A 547 -17.63 -4.72 0.72
CA MET A 547 -17.79 -3.68 -0.32
C MET A 547 -18.67 -4.09 -1.50
N ARG A 548 -18.75 -5.39 -1.82
CA ARG A 548 -19.54 -5.96 -2.93
C ARG A 548 -20.98 -6.21 -2.50
N LYS A 549 -21.23 -6.52 -1.22
CA LYS A 549 -22.56 -6.43 -0.61
C LYS A 549 -22.94 -5.01 -0.19
N HIS A 550 -21.98 -4.12 0.12
CA HIS A 550 -22.25 -2.68 0.09
C HIS A 550 -22.55 -2.20 -1.33
N ARG A 551 -22.03 -2.83 -2.39
CA ARG A 551 -22.50 -2.61 -3.78
C ARG A 551 -23.87 -3.22 -4.04
N GLN A 552 -24.25 -4.36 -3.47
CA GLN A 552 -25.62 -4.90 -3.66
C GLN A 552 -26.68 -4.16 -2.83
N LEU A 553 -26.37 -3.76 -1.60
CA LEU A 553 -27.19 -2.84 -0.83
C LEU A 553 -27.17 -1.46 -1.48
N LYS A 554 -26.01 -0.90 -1.89
CA LYS A 554 -25.99 0.28 -2.75
C LYS A 554 -26.83 0.04 -4.00
N ASN A 555 -26.90 -1.12 -4.64
CA ASN A 555 -27.79 -1.36 -5.79
C ASN A 555 -29.29 -1.31 -5.44
N SER A 556 -29.66 -1.42 -4.17
CA SER A 556 -31.00 -1.10 -3.66
C SER A 556 -31.20 0.40 -3.34
N TRP A 557 -30.11 1.18 -3.26
CA TRP A 557 -30.10 2.63 -2.95
C TRP A 557 -29.45 3.49 -4.08
N LEU A 558 -29.05 2.89 -5.21
CA LEU A 558 -28.32 3.50 -6.35
C LEU A 558 -29.24 3.84 -7.52
N THR A 559 -30.54 3.61 -7.37
CA THR A 559 -31.52 3.92 -8.41
C THR A 559 -31.68 5.43 -8.62
N THR A 560 -31.24 6.30 -7.69
CA THR A 560 -31.16 7.76 -7.92
C THR A 560 -29.74 8.25 -8.17
N SER A 561 -29.44 8.43 -9.45
CA SER A 561 -28.20 8.87 -10.09
C SER A 561 -27.69 10.29 -9.73
N HIS A 562 -28.31 10.99 -8.77
CA HIS A 562 -28.18 12.44 -8.58
C HIS A 562 -27.46 12.91 -7.29
N CYS A 563 -26.84 11.98 -6.56
CA CYS A 563 -25.86 12.29 -5.50
C CYS A 563 -24.55 11.51 -5.65
N ARG A 564 -23.96 11.53 -6.85
CA ARG A 564 -22.49 11.39 -6.96
C ARG A 564 -21.84 12.65 -6.37
N ILE A 565 -20.55 12.58 -6.00
CA ILE A 565 -19.78 13.63 -5.30
C ILE A 565 -20.13 13.81 -3.80
N VAL A 566 -20.02 12.73 -3.01
CA VAL A 566 -19.69 12.80 -1.56
C VAL A 566 -18.74 11.67 -1.17
N GLY A 567 -18.96 10.47 -1.71
CA GLY A 567 -18.10 9.30 -1.50
C GLY A 567 -16.64 9.44 -1.95
N ASP A 568 -16.28 10.57 -2.58
CA ASP A 568 -14.95 10.89 -3.13
C ASP A 568 -14.36 12.22 -2.56
N ARG A 569 -14.93 12.82 -1.51
CA ARG A 569 -14.35 14.04 -0.88
C ARG A 569 -14.06 13.94 0.62
N ILE A 570 -14.51 12.88 1.29
CA ILE A 570 -14.04 12.49 2.63
C ILE A 570 -12.98 11.37 2.53
N THR A 571 -12.85 10.72 1.36
CA THR A 571 -11.96 9.59 1.06
C THR A 571 -10.75 9.95 0.18
N ASN A 572 -10.51 11.25 -0.07
CA ASN A 572 -9.45 11.75 -0.95
C ASN A 572 -8.34 12.51 -0.20
N PHE A 573 -8.14 12.19 1.08
CA PHE A 573 -6.79 12.02 1.58
C PHE A 573 -6.48 10.52 1.57
N LEU A 574 -5.20 10.18 1.33
CA LEU A 574 -4.74 8.79 1.34
C LEU A 574 -4.87 8.24 2.75
N ASP A 575 -6.01 7.62 3.07
CA ASP A 575 -6.23 7.03 4.39
C ASP A 575 -5.14 6.00 4.67
N GLN A 576 -4.30 6.36 5.63
CA GLN A 576 -3.27 5.53 6.20
C GLN A 576 -3.90 4.79 7.38
N SER A 577 -3.88 3.47 7.29
CA SER A 577 -4.34 2.57 8.34
C SER A 577 -3.18 2.17 9.24
N ILE A 578 -3.48 2.02 10.53
CA ILE A 578 -2.49 1.53 11.49
C ILE A 578 -2.39 0.02 11.36
N SER A 579 -1.22 -0.45 10.96
CA SER A 579 -0.87 -1.86 10.89
C SER A 579 0.08 -2.23 12.03
N MET A 580 -0.11 -3.41 12.58
CA MET A 580 0.79 -4.01 13.56
C MET A 580 0.98 -5.46 13.17
N HIS A 581 2.23 -5.92 13.12
CA HIS A 581 2.55 -7.31 12.82
C HIS A 581 1.94 -8.23 13.89
N ASP A 582 1.27 -9.30 13.49
CA ASP A 582 0.52 -10.20 14.39
C ASP A 582 1.32 -10.69 15.61
N MET A 583 2.62 -10.98 15.45
CA MET A 583 3.49 -11.40 16.55
C MET A 583 3.77 -10.28 17.57
N VAL A 584 3.74 -9.02 17.14
CA VAL A 584 3.89 -7.82 17.99
C VAL A 584 2.56 -7.52 18.70
N GLU A 585 1.43 -7.69 18.01
CA GLU A 585 0.09 -7.60 18.58
C GLU A 585 -0.13 -8.64 19.68
N GLU A 586 0.16 -9.92 19.40
CA GLU A 586 0.06 -11.00 20.38
C GLU A 586 1.06 -10.83 21.53
N MET A 587 2.23 -10.22 21.31
CA MET A 587 3.13 -9.81 22.40
C MET A 587 2.45 -8.79 23.32
N GLY A 588 1.81 -7.74 22.77
CA GLY A 588 1.07 -6.74 23.57
C GLY A 588 -0.08 -7.35 24.36
N LYS A 589 -0.92 -8.16 23.70
CA LYS A 589 -2.00 -8.91 24.36
C LYS A 589 -1.49 -9.84 25.47
N ASN A 590 -0.37 -10.52 25.24
CA ASN A 590 0.25 -11.41 26.24
C ASN A 590 0.82 -10.65 27.44
N ILE A 591 1.31 -9.42 27.26
CA ILE A 591 1.72 -8.56 28.38
C ILE A 591 0.51 -8.29 29.29
N VAL A 592 -0.64 -7.89 28.73
CA VAL A 592 -1.87 -7.66 29.51
C VAL A 592 -2.38 -8.94 30.18
N ARG A 593 -2.36 -10.10 29.48
CA ARG A 593 -2.72 -11.40 30.07
C ARG A 593 -1.81 -11.79 31.25
N GLN A 594 -0.56 -11.32 31.29
CA GLN A 594 0.40 -11.61 32.36
C GLN A 594 0.24 -10.71 33.60
N GLU A 595 -0.45 -9.57 33.50
CA GLU A 595 -0.73 -8.70 34.65
C GLU A 595 -1.51 -9.42 35.76
N SER A 596 -2.45 -10.29 35.38
CA SER A 596 -3.30 -11.02 36.32
C SER A 596 -3.97 -12.25 35.68
N LYS A 597 -4.02 -13.34 36.44
CA LYS A 597 -4.88 -14.51 36.16
C LYS A 597 -6.37 -14.22 36.39
N ASP A 598 -6.67 -13.30 37.30
CA ASP A 598 -8.03 -12.81 37.57
C ASP A 598 -8.40 -11.74 36.53
N LEU A 599 -9.43 -12.02 35.72
CA LEU A 599 -9.90 -11.19 34.61
C LEU A 599 -10.23 -9.76 35.06
N GLY A 600 -10.81 -9.62 36.26
CA GLY A 600 -11.24 -8.34 36.81
C GLY A 600 -10.09 -7.38 37.12
N LYS A 601 -8.84 -7.85 37.10
CA LYS A 601 -7.63 -7.13 37.51
C LYS A 601 -6.62 -6.90 36.37
N ARG A 602 -7.03 -7.11 35.12
CA ARG A 602 -6.28 -6.74 33.90
C ARG A 602 -6.66 -5.34 33.45
N SER A 603 -5.71 -4.62 32.85
CA SER A 603 -5.87 -3.25 32.35
C SER A 603 -6.83 -3.17 31.16
N ARG A 604 -6.77 -4.15 30.25
CA ARG A 604 -7.51 -4.15 28.97
C ARG A 604 -8.22 -5.49 28.78
N LEU A 605 -9.45 -5.44 28.28
CA LEU A 605 -10.26 -6.61 27.98
C LEU A 605 -10.82 -6.52 26.55
N TRP A 606 -10.50 -7.49 25.69
CA TRP A 606 -10.92 -7.53 24.28
C TRP A 606 -11.48 -8.90 23.84
N ILE A 607 -11.42 -9.91 24.71
CA ILE A 607 -11.97 -11.25 24.46
C ILE A 607 -13.45 -11.24 24.88
N PRO A 608 -14.41 -11.56 23.99
CA PRO A 608 -15.83 -11.42 24.28
C PRO A 608 -16.31 -12.20 25.51
N GLU A 609 -15.76 -13.41 25.73
CA GLU A 609 -16.05 -14.26 26.89
C GLU A 609 -15.51 -13.64 28.18
N ASP A 610 -14.27 -13.14 28.18
CA ASP A 610 -13.67 -12.50 29.37
C ASP A 610 -14.45 -11.24 29.78
N VAL A 611 -14.80 -10.40 28.81
CA VAL A 611 -15.65 -9.21 29.02
C VAL A 611 -17.01 -9.62 29.59
N SER A 612 -17.66 -10.61 28.98
CA SER A 612 -18.96 -11.13 29.44
C SER A 612 -18.90 -11.65 30.88
N GLN A 613 -17.86 -12.42 31.21
CA GLN A 613 -17.64 -12.96 32.56
C GLN A 613 -17.45 -11.87 33.61
N VAL A 614 -16.72 -10.80 33.28
CA VAL A 614 -16.52 -9.64 34.16
C VAL A 614 -17.83 -8.87 34.37
N LEU A 615 -18.61 -8.67 33.30
CA LEU A 615 -19.87 -7.91 33.36
C LEU A 615 -20.99 -8.66 34.11
N ILE A 616 -21.21 -9.95 33.83
CA ILE A 616 -22.27 -10.75 34.46
C ILE A 616 -22.03 -10.89 35.98
N HIS A 617 -20.79 -11.19 36.38
CA HIS A 617 -20.45 -11.52 37.77
C HIS A 617 -19.99 -10.31 38.60
N ASN A 618 -20.05 -9.09 38.04
CA ASN A 618 -19.59 -7.85 38.69
C ASN A 618 -18.17 -8.00 39.32
N LYS A 619 -17.24 -8.55 38.52
CA LYS A 619 -15.84 -8.77 38.90
C LYS A 619 -14.93 -7.58 38.57
N GLY A 620 -15.49 -6.49 38.06
CA GLY A 620 -14.74 -5.28 37.72
C GLY A 620 -13.97 -4.72 38.91
N THR A 621 -12.75 -4.25 38.65
CA THR A 621 -11.94 -3.49 39.62
C THR A 621 -11.44 -2.20 38.98
N ASP A 622 -10.87 -1.34 39.81
CA ASP A 622 -10.24 -0.07 39.46
C ASP A 622 -9.08 -0.23 38.46
N ARG A 623 -8.55 -1.44 38.29
CA ARG A 623 -7.51 -1.73 37.30
C ARG A 623 -7.98 -1.71 35.84
N ILE A 624 -9.27 -1.86 35.57
CA ILE A 624 -9.76 -1.94 34.18
C ILE A 624 -9.81 -0.53 33.58
N GLU A 625 -9.02 -0.29 32.55
CA GLU A 625 -8.91 0.97 31.81
C GLU A 625 -9.69 0.95 30.48
N GLY A 626 -9.86 -0.21 29.86
CA GLY A 626 -10.56 -0.32 28.58
C GLY A 626 -11.20 -1.68 28.28
N MET A 627 -12.34 -1.65 27.59
CA MET A 627 -13.10 -2.83 27.16
C MET A 627 -13.53 -2.72 25.68
N LYS A 628 -13.24 -3.75 24.87
CA LYS A 628 -13.75 -3.93 23.49
C LYS A 628 -14.54 -5.23 23.42
N LEU A 629 -15.73 -5.20 22.82
CA LEU A 629 -16.64 -6.33 22.74
C LEU A 629 -17.28 -6.40 21.36
N ASP A 630 -17.03 -7.50 20.66
CA ASP A 630 -17.85 -7.93 19.53
C ASP A 630 -19.12 -8.59 20.08
N MET A 631 -20.24 -7.87 19.96
CA MET A 631 -21.54 -8.28 20.48
C MET A 631 -22.18 -9.42 19.65
N SER A 632 -21.67 -9.73 18.46
CA SER A 632 -22.14 -10.88 17.66
C SER A 632 -21.69 -12.22 18.24
N GLN A 633 -20.57 -12.24 18.97
CA GLN A 633 -19.94 -13.45 19.51
C GLN A 633 -20.54 -13.92 20.85
N ILE A 634 -21.44 -13.14 21.47
CA ILE A 634 -22.01 -13.44 22.80
C ILE A 634 -23.47 -13.88 22.74
N GLY A 635 -23.92 -14.59 23.78
CA GLY A 635 -25.34 -14.91 24.00
C GLY A 635 -26.17 -13.71 24.47
N ASP A 636 -27.46 -13.93 24.75
CA ASP A 636 -28.29 -12.92 25.43
C ASP A 636 -27.90 -12.92 26.92
N LEU A 637 -27.30 -11.84 27.41
CA LEU A 637 -26.72 -11.74 28.75
C LEU A 637 -27.45 -10.72 29.63
N LYS A 638 -27.36 -10.94 30.95
CA LYS A 638 -28.05 -10.17 31.97
C LYS A 638 -27.07 -9.62 33.00
N PHE A 639 -27.03 -8.30 33.16
CA PHE A 639 -26.06 -7.62 34.02
C PHE A 639 -26.69 -6.58 34.97
N CYS A 640 -25.93 -6.16 35.98
CA CYS A 640 -26.36 -5.18 36.97
C CYS A 640 -25.98 -3.74 36.55
N PRO A 641 -26.87 -2.73 36.64
CA PRO A 641 -26.54 -1.35 36.25
C PRO A 641 -25.39 -0.69 37.04
N THR A 642 -24.98 -1.27 38.16
CA THR A 642 -23.83 -0.82 38.99
C THR A 642 -22.52 -1.56 38.66
N VAL A 643 -22.46 -2.30 37.55
CA VAL A 643 -21.29 -3.13 37.18
C VAL A 643 -20.01 -2.31 36.99
N PHE A 644 -20.11 -1.05 36.57
CA PHE A 644 -18.97 -0.18 36.35
C PHE A 644 -18.58 0.63 37.59
N ASP A 645 -19.35 0.60 38.69
CA ASP A 645 -19.12 1.43 39.88
C ASP A 645 -17.73 1.25 40.49
N LYS A 646 -17.14 0.05 40.36
CA LYS A 646 -15.80 -0.28 40.85
C LYS A 646 -14.68 0.02 39.84
N MET A 647 -15.01 0.28 38.58
CA MET A 647 -14.04 0.44 37.48
C MET A 647 -13.65 1.91 37.31
N HIS A 648 -13.13 2.53 38.37
CA HIS A 648 -12.94 4.00 38.44
C HIS A 648 -12.04 4.58 37.33
N ASN A 649 -11.06 3.80 36.82
CA ASN A 649 -10.12 4.24 35.78
C ASN A 649 -10.55 3.87 34.34
N LEU A 650 -11.78 3.35 34.15
CA LEU A 650 -12.28 2.93 32.84
C LEU A 650 -12.45 4.15 31.93
N ARG A 651 -11.65 4.24 30.86
CA ARG A 651 -11.65 5.35 29.88
C ARG A 651 -12.26 5.00 28.52
N TYR A 652 -12.27 3.72 28.15
CA TYR A 652 -12.67 3.25 26.81
C TYR A 652 -13.67 2.08 26.88
N ILE A 653 -14.85 2.25 26.28
CA ILE A 653 -15.84 1.20 26.03
C ILE A 653 -16.16 1.18 24.53
N ASN A 654 -16.02 0.02 23.89
CA ASN A 654 -16.42 -0.18 22.49
C ASN A 654 -17.14 -1.52 22.31
N PHE A 655 -18.47 -1.49 22.43
CA PHE A 655 -19.36 -2.63 22.25
C PHE A 655 -20.12 -2.47 20.93
N TYR A 656 -19.78 -3.30 19.94
CA TYR A 656 -20.16 -3.11 18.54
C TYR A 656 -20.62 -4.40 17.88
N PHE A 657 -21.31 -4.29 16.74
CA PHE A 657 -21.59 -5.42 15.85
C PHE A 657 -20.76 -5.32 14.58
N PRO A 658 -20.06 -6.39 14.17
CA PRO A 658 -19.43 -6.46 12.86
C PRO A 658 -20.46 -6.18 11.74
N PRO A 659 -20.06 -5.50 10.66
CA PRO A 659 -20.90 -5.39 9.46
C PRO A 659 -21.39 -6.78 9.02
N PHE A 660 -22.65 -6.87 8.63
CA PHE A 660 -23.32 -8.12 8.21
C PHE A 660 -23.53 -9.18 9.31
N SER A 661 -23.46 -8.80 10.60
CA SER A 661 -23.98 -9.64 11.69
C SER A 661 -25.44 -10.03 11.44
N VAL A 662 -25.79 -11.31 11.63
CA VAL A 662 -27.17 -11.82 11.44
C VAL A 662 -27.69 -12.40 12.75
N GLY A 663 -28.77 -11.84 13.28
CA GLY A 663 -29.42 -12.36 14.49
C GLY A 663 -30.20 -11.30 15.27
N LYS A 664 -30.46 -11.57 16.55
CA LYS A 664 -30.95 -10.54 17.49
C LYS A 664 -29.79 -9.62 17.87
N TYR A 665 -29.96 -8.33 17.64
CA TYR A 665 -28.93 -7.32 17.91
C TYR A 665 -28.93 -6.76 19.34
N LYS A 666 -30.02 -6.93 20.11
CA LYS A 666 -30.04 -6.55 21.53
C LYS A 666 -29.59 -7.74 22.39
N LYS A 667 -28.32 -7.75 22.77
CA LYS A 667 -27.62 -8.86 23.48
C LYS A 667 -27.41 -8.62 24.97
N LEU A 668 -27.10 -7.38 25.36
CA LEU A 668 -26.90 -7.02 26.77
C LEU A 668 -28.21 -6.47 27.33
N HIS A 669 -28.73 -7.12 28.37
CA HIS A 669 -29.95 -6.73 29.07
C HIS A 669 -29.65 -6.35 30.52
N ALA A 670 -30.29 -5.28 30.99
CA ALA A 670 -30.23 -4.89 32.39
C ALA A 670 -31.22 -5.71 33.24
N ASN A 671 -30.82 -6.05 34.47
CA ASN A 671 -31.67 -6.80 35.40
C ASN A 671 -32.76 -5.96 36.07
N GLN A 672 -32.70 -4.63 35.95
CA GLN A 672 -33.61 -3.67 36.56
C GLN A 672 -33.90 -2.51 35.60
N VAL A 673 -35.03 -1.85 35.77
CA VAL A 673 -35.37 -0.62 35.04
C VAL A 673 -34.77 0.57 35.78
N GLY A 674 -33.67 1.11 35.26
CA GLY A 674 -32.92 2.22 35.84
C GLY A 674 -31.85 2.72 34.86
N PHE A 675 -31.19 3.83 35.17
CA PHE A 675 -30.06 4.34 34.38
C PHE A 675 -28.77 3.55 34.65
N LEU A 676 -27.78 3.66 33.77
CA LEU A 676 -26.46 3.10 33.98
C LEU A 676 -25.61 4.08 34.81
N SER A 677 -24.83 3.56 35.76
CA SER A 677 -23.77 4.33 36.41
C SER A 677 -22.49 4.20 35.58
N LEU A 678 -21.96 5.34 35.12
CA LEU A 678 -20.78 5.41 34.25
C LEU A 678 -19.61 6.10 34.99
N PRO A 679 -18.41 5.49 35.03
CA PRO A 679 -17.21 6.10 35.62
C PRO A 679 -16.86 7.48 35.07
N TYR A 680 -16.33 8.34 35.94
CA TYR A 680 -15.98 9.73 35.63
C TYR A 680 -14.84 9.86 34.60
N GLU A 681 -13.93 8.88 34.53
CA GLU A 681 -12.80 8.88 33.59
C GLU A 681 -13.15 8.38 32.17
N ILE A 682 -14.42 8.07 31.86
CA ILE A 682 -14.81 7.68 30.51
C ILE A 682 -14.60 8.84 29.52
N ARG A 683 -13.88 8.53 28.43
CA ARG A 683 -13.54 9.46 27.35
C ARG A 683 -14.09 9.00 26.01
N PHE A 684 -14.19 7.68 25.80
CA PHE A 684 -14.76 7.06 24.60
C PHE A 684 -15.82 6.03 25.00
N LEU A 685 -17.05 6.22 24.51
CA LEU A 685 -18.15 5.28 24.68
C LEU A 685 -18.79 5.00 23.33
N HIS A 686 -18.59 3.79 22.82
CA HIS A 686 -19.38 3.19 21.74
C HIS A 686 -20.15 2.00 22.29
N TRP A 687 -21.48 2.02 22.18
CA TRP A 687 -22.36 0.94 22.61
C TRP A 687 -23.58 0.85 21.69
N GLU A 688 -23.54 -0.06 20.72
CA GLU A 688 -24.68 -0.33 19.84
C GLU A 688 -25.83 -1.03 20.61
N TYR A 689 -27.07 -0.65 20.30
CA TYR A 689 -28.27 -1.18 20.95
C TYR A 689 -28.25 -1.00 22.48
N TYR A 690 -27.78 0.16 22.95
CA TYR A 690 -27.67 0.49 24.37
C TYR A 690 -29.03 0.28 25.07
N PRO A 691 -29.08 -0.50 26.16
CA PRO A 691 -30.34 -1.09 26.61
C PRO A 691 -31.21 -0.17 27.46
N PHE A 692 -30.71 1.02 27.85
CA PHE A 692 -31.38 1.95 28.74
C PHE A 692 -31.93 3.18 28.01
N LYS A 693 -32.99 3.78 28.57
CA LYS A 693 -33.66 4.97 28.02
C LYS A 693 -32.90 6.28 28.23
N TYR A 694 -31.94 6.29 29.14
CA TYR A 694 -31.17 7.46 29.58
C TYR A 694 -29.71 7.06 29.77
N LEU A 695 -28.78 7.99 29.54
CA LEU A 695 -27.35 7.70 29.64
C LEU A 695 -26.92 7.52 31.11
N SER A 696 -27.05 8.59 31.91
CA SER A 696 -26.96 8.52 33.38
C SER A 696 -27.58 9.77 34.02
N SER A 697 -28.06 9.68 35.26
CA SER A 697 -28.47 10.86 36.04
C SER A 697 -27.30 11.58 36.73
N SER A 698 -26.12 10.95 36.75
CA SER A 698 -24.86 11.53 37.26
C SER A 698 -23.83 11.69 36.14
N PHE A 699 -24.28 11.84 34.90
CA PHE A 699 -23.41 11.94 33.73
C PHE A 699 -22.59 13.23 33.77
N ASN A 700 -21.26 13.12 33.72
CA ASN A 700 -20.40 14.29 33.63
C ASN A 700 -19.73 14.38 32.25
N PRO A 701 -20.10 15.36 31.40
CA PRO A 701 -19.55 15.48 30.05
C PRO A 701 -18.06 15.90 30.00
N LYS A 702 -17.46 16.37 31.11
CA LYS A 702 -16.12 17.01 31.11
C LYS A 702 -15.02 16.22 30.43
N ASN A 703 -15.06 14.89 30.51
CA ASN A 703 -14.03 14.01 29.96
C ASN A 703 -14.42 13.37 28.62
N PHE A 704 -15.68 13.45 28.19
CA PHE A 704 -16.15 12.76 26.99
C PHE A 704 -15.63 13.43 25.70
N LEU A 705 -15.02 12.61 24.84
CA LEU A 705 -14.61 12.97 23.48
C LEU A 705 -15.60 12.43 22.44
N VAL A 706 -16.00 11.16 22.59
CA VAL A 706 -16.79 10.41 21.61
C VAL A 706 -17.90 9.66 22.31
N LEU A 707 -19.13 9.89 21.86
CA LEU A 707 -20.35 9.26 22.34
C LEU A 707 -21.13 8.66 21.17
N LYS A 708 -21.07 7.34 21.01
CA LYS A 708 -21.76 6.60 19.95
C LYS A 708 -22.72 5.59 20.58
N LEU A 709 -24.02 5.82 20.45
CA LEU A 709 -25.09 4.98 20.99
C LEU A 709 -26.10 4.62 19.88
N PRO A 710 -25.68 4.09 18.72
CA PRO A 710 -26.60 3.85 17.61
C PRO A 710 -27.57 2.68 17.92
N TYR A 711 -28.73 2.70 17.27
CA TYR A 711 -29.83 1.74 17.42
C TYR A 711 -30.37 1.59 18.85
N SER A 712 -30.17 2.60 19.70
CA SER A 712 -30.49 2.52 21.13
C SER A 712 -31.94 2.92 21.46
N ASP A 713 -32.44 2.42 22.59
CA ASP A 713 -33.78 2.75 23.10
C ASP A 713 -33.81 4.09 23.87
N ILE A 714 -32.84 4.98 23.62
CA ILE A 714 -32.69 6.26 24.34
C ILE A 714 -33.83 7.22 23.97
N GLU A 715 -34.45 7.81 25.00
CA GLU A 715 -35.46 8.86 24.87
C GLU A 715 -34.84 10.26 25.04
N GLN A 716 -33.84 10.37 25.92
CA GLN A 716 -33.08 11.59 26.23
C GLN A 716 -31.68 11.23 26.77
N LEU A 717 -30.65 12.00 26.42
CA LEU A 717 -29.27 11.75 26.87
C LEU A 717 -29.01 12.16 28.34
N TRP A 718 -29.14 13.46 28.64
CA TRP A 718 -28.94 14.08 29.96
C TRP A 718 -29.88 15.27 30.16
N ASN A 719 -29.90 15.84 31.37
CA ASN A 719 -30.79 16.95 31.75
C ASN A 719 -30.28 18.30 31.21
N GLU A 720 -31.17 19.28 31.08
CA GLU A 720 -30.82 20.57 30.50
C GLU A 720 -29.89 21.41 31.39
N ASP A 721 -29.87 21.23 32.72
CA ASP A 721 -29.04 22.05 33.62
C ASP A 721 -27.53 21.73 33.58
N ASP A 722 -27.11 20.60 32.99
CA ASP A 722 -25.74 20.06 33.04
C ASP A 722 -24.78 20.62 31.96
N HIS A 723 -24.84 21.92 31.66
CA HIS A 723 -24.01 22.56 30.62
C HIS A 723 -22.49 22.62 30.94
N GLN A 724 -22.09 22.40 32.20
CA GLN A 724 -20.71 22.63 32.64
C GLN A 724 -19.75 21.49 32.29
N GLY A 725 -19.35 21.34 31.02
CA GLY A 725 -18.22 20.47 30.69
C GLY A 725 -18.01 20.05 29.24
N LEU A 726 -18.91 20.35 28.31
CA LEU A 726 -18.90 19.75 26.96
C LEU A 726 -17.71 20.15 26.05
N THR A 727 -16.73 20.92 26.54
CA THR A 727 -15.64 21.50 25.73
C THR A 727 -14.78 20.46 25.01
N ASN A 728 -14.65 19.25 25.57
CA ASN A 728 -13.81 18.20 24.99
C ASN A 728 -14.55 17.31 23.96
N LEU A 729 -15.87 17.44 23.83
CA LEU A 729 -16.69 16.54 23.01
C LEU A 729 -16.51 16.85 21.51
N ARG A 730 -16.14 15.83 20.73
CA ARG A 730 -15.93 15.88 19.26
C ARG A 730 -16.97 15.14 18.45
N GLU A 731 -17.50 14.01 18.93
CA GLU A 731 -18.47 13.22 18.18
C GLU A 731 -19.65 12.77 19.04
N ILE A 732 -20.87 13.01 18.53
CA ILE A 732 -22.12 12.42 19.00
C ILE A 732 -22.75 11.63 17.84
N ASN A 733 -22.97 10.33 18.03
CA ASN A 733 -23.71 9.48 17.10
C ASN A 733 -24.85 8.78 17.84
N LEU A 734 -26.08 9.16 17.49
CA LEU A 734 -27.35 8.61 18.00
C LEU A 734 -28.18 7.99 16.87
N SER A 735 -27.53 7.57 15.77
CA SER A 735 -28.24 7.05 14.60
C SER A 735 -29.21 5.91 14.97
N HIS A 736 -30.39 5.92 14.36
CA HIS A 736 -31.48 4.98 14.56
C HIS A 736 -32.02 4.86 16.00
N CYS A 737 -31.80 5.87 16.86
CA CYS A 737 -32.48 5.98 18.15
C CYS A 737 -33.95 6.40 17.94
N LYS A 738 -34.81 5.45 17.53
CA LYS A 738 -36.22 5.70 17.15
C LYS A 738 -37.06 6.39 18.23
N ASN A 739 -36.69 6.26 19.50
CA ASN A 739 -37.39 6.83 20.65
C ASN A 739 -36.87 8.21 21.08
N LEU A 740 -35.73 8.66 20.54
CA LEU A 740 -35.12 9.94 20.90
C LEU A 740 -36.05 11.09 20.52
N ARG A 741 -36.43 11.93 21.50
CA ARG A 741 -37.39 13.03 21.27
C ARG A 741 -36.72 14.39 21.11
N LYS A 742 -35.62 14.60 21.83
CA LYS A 742 -34.83 15.83 21.86
C LYS A 742 -33.34 15.48 21.99
N VAL A 743 -32.48 16.30 21.39
CA VAL A 743 -31.05 16.36 21.73
C VAL A 743 -30.89 17.42 22.83
N PRO A 744 -30.16 17.14 23.93
CA PRO A 744 -29.95 18.14 24.98
C PRO A 744 -29.13 19.32 24.46
N ASN A 745 -29.24 20.48 25.11
CA ASN A 745 -28.52 21.67 24.70
C ASN A 745 -26.99 21.46 24.73
N LEU A 746 -26.31 21.85 23.64
CA LEU A 746 -24.89 21.64 23.40
C LEU A 746 -24.05 22.91 23.70
N LEU A 747 -24.55 23.83 24.52
CA LEU A 747 -23.78 24.98 25.01
C LEU A 747 -22.45 24.52 25.63
N GLY A 748 -21.35 25.11 25.17
CA GLY A 748 -20.00 24.73 25.58
C GLY A 748 -19.35 23.62 24.75
N ALA A 749 -20.06 22.91 23.88
CA ALA A 749 -19.52 21.87 22.99
C ALA A 749 -18.76 22.45 21.76
N ILE A 750 -17.95 23.49 21.97
CA ILE A 750 -17.34 24.30 20.89
C ILE A 750 -16.43 23.52 19.93
N HIS A 751 -15.91 22.37 20.38
CA HIS A 751 -15.06 21.46 19.61
C HIS A 751 -15.81 20.27 18.99
N LEU A 752 -17.14 20.23 19.06
CA LEU A 752 -17.94 19.18 18.44
C LEU A 752 -17.78 19.25 16.91
N GLU A 753 -17.36 18.15 16.31
CA GLU A 753 -17.10 18.02 14.87
C GLU A 753 -18.18 17.22 14.14
N ILE A 754 -18.78 16.22 14.80
CA ILE A 754 -19.77 15.32 14.20
C ILE A 754 -21.01 15.21 15.10
N LEU A 755 -22.19 15.46 14.53
CA LEU A 755 -23.50 15.17 15.12
C LEU A 755 -24.34 14.33 14.15
N CYS A 756 -24.50 13.04 14.45
CA CYS A 756 -25.33 12.13 13.66
C CYS A 756 -26.58 11.72 14.45
N CYS A 757 -27.77 12.05 13.92
CA CYS A 757 -29.07 11.62 14.43
C CYS A 757 -29.92 10.95 13.32
N ARG A 758 -29.27 10.45 12.25
CA ARG A 758 -29.90 9.74 11.13
C ARG A 758 -30.88 8.67 11.62
N GLY A 759 -32.12 8.65 11.15
CA GLY A 759 -33.14 7.65 11.51
C GLY A 759 -33.75 7.81 12.91
N CYS A 760 -33.61 8.97 13.56
CA CYS A 760 -34.32 9.27 14.81
C CYS A 760 -35.78 9.67 14.53
N GLU A 761 -36.61 8.67 14.24
CA GLU A 761 -38.02 8.83 13.84
C GLU A 761 -38.89 9.67 14.81
N SER A 762 -38.52 9.73 16.10
CA SER A 762 -39.25 10.51 17.10
C SER A 762 -38.67 11.89 17.43
N LEU A 763 -37.56 12.30 16.79
CA LEU A 763 -36.91 13.57 17.07
C LEU A 763 -37.80 14.73 16.62
N VAL A 764 -38.21 15.59 17.56
CA VAL A 764 -39.14 16.70 17.30
C VAL A 764 -38.41 18.02 17.07
N GLU A 765 -37.35 18.26 17.85
CA GLU A 765 -36.58 19.49 17.81
C GLU A 765 -35.09 19.25 18.11
N LEU A 766 -34.27 20.16 17.60
CA LEU A 766 -32.84 20.27 17.89
C LEU A 766 -32.60 21.58 18.65
N PRO A 767 -31.58 21.62 19.54
CA PRO A 767 -31.14 22.87 20.14
C PRO A 767 -30.53 23.79 19.06
N CYS A 768 -30.33 25.06 19.40
CA CYS A 768 -29.55 25.96 18.55
C CYS A 768 -28.11 25.42 18.42
N LEU A 769 -27.59 25.31 17.20
CA LEU A 769 -26.27 24.76 16.89
C LEU A 769 -25.28 25.83 16.40
N ASN A 770 -25.71 27.09 16.30
CA ASN A 770 -24.94 28.17 15.65
C ASN A 770 -23.58 28.48 16.31
N HIS A 771 -23.41 28.13 17.60
CA HIS A 771 -22.17 28.31 18.36
C HIS A 771 -21.14 27.19 18.15
N LEU A 772 -21.47 26.12 17.43
CA LEU A 772 -20.60 24.96 17.20
C LEU A 772 -19.61 25.20 16.05
N SER A 773 -18.66 26.12 16.27
CA SER A 773 -17.68 26.56 15.24
C SER A 773 -16.80 25.45 14.66
N SER A 774 -16.62 24.32 15.36
CA SER A 774 -15.86 23.17 14.88
C SER A 774 -16.69 22.12 14.13
N LEU A 775 -18.02 22.24 14.08
CA LEU A 775 -18.88 21.19 13.53
C LEU A 775 -18.66 21.08 12.02
N LYS A 776 -18.34 19.87 11.54
CA LYS A 776 -18.04 19.52 10.15
C LYS A 776 -19.19 18.74 9.51
N THR A 777 -19.81 17.84 10.28
CA THR A 777 -20.81 16.88 9.81
C THR A 777 -22.07 16.92 10.67
N LEU A 778 -23.23 17.07 10.02
CA LEU A 778 -24.56 17.01 10.63
C LEU A 778 -25.44 16.07 9.79
N GLU A 779 -25.83 14.92 10.33
CA GLU A 779 -26.69 13.94 9.64
C GLU A 779 -28.07 13.83 10.30
N LEU A 780 -29.12 14.21 9.57
CA LEU A 780 -30.51 14.21 10.06
C LEU A 780 -31.49 13.43 9.18
N GLN A 781 -31.00 12.68 8.17
CA GLN A 781 -31.85 11.90 7.27
C GLN A 781 -32.81 10.98 8.05
N GLY A 782 -34.10 10.95 7.69
CA GLY A 782 -35.09 10.06 8.33
C GLY A 782 -35.62 10.57 9.68
N CYS A 783 -35.37 11.82 10.06
CA CYS A 783 -35.98 12.45 11.24
C CYS A 783 -37.41 12.95 10.90
N HIS A 784 -38.34 12.03 10.69
CA HIS A 784 -39.68 12.31 10.14
C HIS A 784 -40.53 13.28 11.00
N LYS A 785 -40.25 13.46 12.29
CA LYS A 785 -40.98 14.40 13.18
C LYS A 785 -40.28 15.75 13.37
N LEU A 786 -39.09 15.96 12.81
CA LEU A 786 -38.32 17.19 12.95
C LEU A 786 -38.93 18.27 12.04
N LYS A 787 -39.76 19.15 12.60
CA LYS A 787 -40.56 20.14 11.85
C LYS A 787 -39.84 21.43 11.49
N LYS A 788 -38.85 21.82 12.30
CA LYS A 788 -38.09 23.07 12.12
C LYS A 788 -36.78 22.78 11.42
N PHE A 789 -36.40 23.68 10.50
CA PHE A 789 -35.06 23.69 9.92
C PHE A 789 -34.01 23.99 11.03
N PRO A 790 -32.86 23.30 11.08
CA PRO A 790 -31.88 23.48 12.15
C PRO A 790 -31.10 24.80 12.04
N GLU A 791 -30.93 25.49 13.16
CA GLU A 791 -30.10 26.71 13.25
C GLU A 791 -28.62 26.34 13.35
N ILE A 792 -27.91 26.35 12.21
CA ILE A 792 -26.52 25.86 12.08
C ILE A 792 -25.50 26.97 11.81
N PRO A 793 -24.19 26.74 12.09
CA PRO A 793 -23.12 27.70 11.82
C PRO A 793 -22.95 28.06 10.33
N ASN A 794 -22.44 29.26 10.06
CA ASN A 794 -22.30 29.81 8.70
C ASN A 794 -21.22 29.14 7.82
N HIS A 795 -20.28 28.40 8.42
CA HIS A 795 -19.19 27.74 7.68
C HIS A 795 -19.61 26.43 7.01
N PHE A 796 -20.84 25.96 7.25
CA PHE A 796 -21.34 24.68 6.74
C PHE A 796 -21.50 24.63 5.23
N THR A 797 -20.91 23.60 4.63
CA THR A 797 -21.29 23.07 3.32
C THR A 797 -22.28 21.91 3.53
N LEU A 798 -23.45 22.18 4.16
CA LEU A 798 -24.39 21.14 4.57
C LEU A 798 -24.77 20.20 3.40
N GLN A 799 -25.05 18.94 3.71
CA GLN A 799 -25.35 17.92 2.71
C GLN A 799 -26.31 16.87 3.31
N CYS A 800 -27.55 16.80 2.79
CA CYS A 800 -28.63 15.85 3.15
C CYS A 800 -29.45 16.12 4.44
N LEU A 801 -30.70 16.57 4.26
CA LEU A 801 -31.82 16.64 5.22
C LEU A 801 -33.03 15.82 4.68
N GLU A 802 -32.76 14.69 4.01
CA GLU A 802 -33.77 13.87 3.35
C GLU A 802 -34.71 13.17 4.33
N GLU A 803 -35.94 12.91 3.92
CA GLU A 803 -36.97 12.21 4.71
C GLU A 803 -37.27 12.90 6.06
N THR A 804 -37.24 14.23 6.12
CA THR A 804 -37.48 14.98 7.37
C THR A 804 -38.89 15.58 7.45
N GLY A 805 -39.33 15.87 8.67
CA GLY A 805 -40.60 16.55 8.92
C GLY A 805 -40.62 18.05 8.58
N ILE A 806 -39.55 18.60 8.00
CA ILE A 806 -39.33 20.04 7.85
C ILE A 806 -40.41 20.65 6.95
N GLU A 807 -41.16 21.62 7.47
CA GLU A 807 -42.31 22.21 6.76
C GLU A 807 -41.95 23.45 5.91
N GLU A 808 -40.86 24.14 6.25
CA GLU A 808 -40.40 25.36 5.56
C GLU A 808 -38.87 25.50 5.56
N VAL A 809 -38.34 26.15 4.54
CA VAL A 809 -36.94 26.64 4.52
C VAL A 809 -36.94 28.11 4.96
N PRO A 810 -36.40 28.45 6.14
CA PRO A 810 -36.60 29.75 6.78
C PRO A 810 -35.71 30.85 6.20
N GLY A 811 -36.06 32.11 6.48
CA GLY A 811 -35.29 33.28 6.04
C GLY A 811 -33.86 33.34 6.59
N SER A 812 -33.57 32.71 7.74
CA SER A 812 -32.24 32.63 8.35
C SER A 812 -31.22 31.84 7.52
N ILE A 813 -31.67 31.14 6.45
CA ILE A 813 -30.78 30.44 5.52
C ILE A 813 -29.76 31.40 4.87
N GLU A 814 -30.05 32.71 4.76
CA GLU A 814 -29.14 33.71 4.19
C GLU A 814 -27.76 33.77 4.86
N HIS A 815 -27.65 33.33 6.12
CA HIS A 815 -26.38 33.31 6.84
C HIS A 815 -25.46 32.15 6.42
N LEU A 816 -25.97 31.15 5.70
CA LEU A 816 -25.22 29.96 5.27
C LEU A 816 -24.44 30.20 3.97
N VAL A 817 -23.62 31.26 3.94
CA VAL A 817 -22.95 31.76 2.73
C VAL A 817 -22.04 30.74 2.02
N ARG A 818 -21.63 29.67 2.71
CA ARG A 818 -20.83 28.55 2.15
C ARG A 818 -21.65 27.35 1.69
N LEU A 819 -22.98 27.35 1.85
CA LEU A 819 -23.85 26.23 1.51
C LEU A 819 -23.76 25.91 0.00
N ARG A 820 -23.36 24.69 -0.36
CA ARG A 820 -23.19 24.27 -1.77
C ARG A 820 -24.28 23.35 -2.29
N LYS A 821 -24.86 22.51 -1.44
CA LYS A 821 -25.94 21.58 -1.79
C LYS A 821 -26.98 21.62 -0.68
N LEU A 822 -28.26 21.58 -1.02
CA LEU A 822 -29.34 21.40 -0.06
C LEU A 822 -30.24 20.30 -0.61
N CYS A 823 -30.31 19.17 0.09
CA CYS A 823 -31.19 18.07 -0.28
C CYS A 823 -32.22 17.88 0.83
N LEU A 824 -33.49 18.05 0.48
CA LEU A 824 -34.67 17.94 1.33
C LEU A 824 -35.65 16.91 0.74
N ARG A 825 -35.17 16.01 -0.13
CA ARG A 825 -35.99 15.00 -0.81
C ARG A 825 -36.86 14.22 0.18
N ASN A 826 -38.11 13.97 -0.20
CA ASN A 826 -39.13 13.28 0.61
C ASN A 826 -39.40 13.93 1.98
N SER A 827 -39.27 15.26 2.07
CA SER A 827 -39.56 16.03 3.29
C SER A 827 -40.88 16.79 3.18
N SER A 828 -41.37 17.32 4.30
CA SER A 828 -42.69 17.99 4.37
C SER A 828 -42.72 19.44 3.86
N VAL A 829 -41.73 19.86 3.06
CA VAL A 829 -41.49 21.27 2.70
C VAL A 829 -42.60 21.79 1.79
N LYS A 830 -43.29 22.84 2.27
CA LYS A 830 -44.38 23.53 1.54
C LYS A 830 -43.91 24.84 0.93
N ASN A 831 -43.03 25.56 1.63
CA ASN A 831 -42.55 26.90 1.27
C ASN A 831 -41.03 27.00 1.40
N VAL A 832 -40.42 27.82 0.53
CA VAL A 832 -39.00 28.18 0.55
C VAL A 832 -38.89 29.70 0.60
N SER A 833 -38.14 30.25 1.56
CA SER A 833 -37.97 31.70 1.69
C SER A 833 -37.13 32.30 0.55
N ASN A 834 -37.59 33.43 0.00
CA ASN A 834 -36.89 34.26 -1.01
C ASN A 834 -35.46 34.65 -0.60
N ASN A 835 -35.13 34.64 0.70
CA ASN A 835 -33.77 34.81 1.19
C ASN A 835 -32.77 33.76 0.65
N ILE A 836 -33.25 32.64 0.08
CA ILE A 836 -32.43 31.69 -0.68
C ILE A 836 -31.66 32.36 -1.83
N LEU A 837 -32.16 33.47 -2.40
CA LEU A 837 -31.48 34.26 -3.43
C LEU A 837 -30.11 34.82 -2.99
N LYS A 838 -29.88 34.99 -1.67
CA LYS A 838 -28.62 35.52 -1.10
C LYS A 838 -27.51 34.47 -1.00
N LEU A 839 -27.78 33.21 -1.34
CA LEU A 839 -26.82 32.12 -1.24
C LEU A 839 -25.91 32.04 -2.48
N GLU A 840 -24.83 32.82 -2.50
CA GLU A 840 -23.88 32.87 -3.63
C GLU A 840 -23.10 31.57 -3.89
N SER A 841 -23.09 30.62 -2.95
CA SER A 841 -22.41 29.32 -3.08
C SER A 841 -23.33 28.16 -3.47
N LEU A 842 -24.66 28.33 -3.47
CA LEU A 842 -25.59 27.20 -3.62
C LEU A 842 -25.64 26.73 -5.07
N HIS A 843 -25.15 25.51 -5.34
CA HIS A 843 -25.11 24.93 -6.68
C HIS A 843 -26.17 23.85 -6.91
N CYS A 844 -26.68 23.20 -5.86
CA CYS A 844 -27.66 22.12 -5.99
C CYS A 844 -28.78 22.25 -4.94
N LEU A 845 -30.03 22.16 -5.39
CA LEU A 845 -31.23 22.14 -4.55
C LEU A 845 -32.11 20.96 -4.95
N ASP A 846 -32.38 20.05 -4.02
CA ASP A 846 -33.30 18.92 -4.22
C ASP A 846 -34.47 19.01 -3.23
N LEU A 847 -35.67 19.16 -3.78
CA LEU A 847 -36.97 19.26 -3.13
C LEU A 847 -37.92 18.17 -3.69
N SER A 848 -37.40 17.09 -4.25
CA SER A 848 -38.19 16.03 -4.88
C SER A 848 -39.07 15.31 -3.85
N HIS A 849 -40.28 14.89 -4.25
CA HIS A 849 -41.32 14.32 -3.39
C HIS A 849 -41.75 15.24 -2.22
N CYS A 850 -41.53 16.56 -2.30
CA CYS A 850 -42.04 17.52 -1.31
C CYS A 850 -43.44 18.05 -1.70
N PRO A 851 -44.32 18.37 -0.72
CA PRO A 851 -45.65 18.94 -0.94
C PRO A 851 -45.62 20.45 -1.30
N ILE A 852 -44.64 20.87 -2.09
CA ILE A 852 -44.46 22.25 -2.56
C ILE A 852 -45.40 22.52 -3.76
N THR A 853 -46.16 23.62 -3.69
CA THR A 853 -47.14 24.02 -4.70
C THR A 853 -46.70 25.20 -5.56
N ASN A 854 -45.80 26.05 -5.04
CA ASN A 854 -45.28 27.23 -5.70
C ASN A 854 -43.83 26.99 -6.14
N PHE A 855 -43.45 27.42 -7.34
CA PHE A 855 -42.06 27.35 -7.78
C PHE A 855 -41.17 28.28 -6.93
N PRO A 856 -40.07 27.81 -6.34
CA PRO A 856 -39.22 28.63 -5.48
C PRO A 856 -38.40 29.64 -6.29
N GLU A 857 -38.12 30.80 -5.70
CA GLU A 857 -37.06 31.69 -6.22
C GLU A 857 -35.71 30.98 -6.13
N ILE A 858 -34.86 31.15 -7.15
CA ILE A 858 -33.62 30.38 -7.32
C ILE A 858 -32.39 31.29 -7.41
N PRO A 859 -31.35 31.09 -6.58
CA PRO A 859 -30.17 31.94 -6.57
C PRO A 859 -29.36 31.80 -7.86
N ARG A 860 -28.64 32.88 -8.21
CA ARG A 860 -27.81 32.93 -9.44
C ARG A 860 -26.74 31.85 -9.52
N SER A 861 -26.29 31.30 -8.40
CA SER A 861 -25.25 30.25 -8.33
C SER A 861 -25.76 28.84 -8.63
N LEU A 862 -27.08 28.64 -8.69
CA LEU A 862 -27.71 27.33 -8.78
C LEU A 862 -27.48 26.69 -10.15
N LYS A 863 -27.04 25.43 -10.15
CA LYS A 863 -26.76 24.61 -11.34
C LYS A 863 -27.69 23.40 -11.47
N GLU A 864 -28.07 22.80 -10.35
CA GLU A 864 -28.94 21.62 -10.29
C GLU A 864 -30.18 21.93 -9.46
N LEU A 865 -31.37 21.69 -10.03
CA LEU A 865 -32.66 21.79 -9.34
C LEU A 865 -33.47 20.51 -9.55
N TYR A 866 -33.83 19.85 -8.45
CA TYR A 866 -34.67 18.65 -8.44
C TYR A 866 -35.99 18.94 -7.71
N LEU A 867 -37.08 18.67 -8.40
CA LEU A 867 -38.48 18.96 -8.05
C LEU A 867 -39.39 17.80 -8.52
N SER A 868 -38.87 16.57 -8.65
CA SER A 868 -39.65 15.41 -9.10
C SER A 868 -40.80 15.12 -8.13
N GLU A 869 -41.95 14.64 -8.62
CA GLU A 869 -43.15 14.32 -7.84
C GLU A 869 -43.64 15.46 -6.92
N THR A 870 -43.56 16.71 -7.39
CA THR A 870 -44.06 17.90 -6.66
C THR A 870 -45.46 18.34 -7.13
N GLN A 871 -46.10 19.23 -6.36
CA GLN A 871 -47.45 19.76 -6.65
C GLN A 871 -47.42 21.09 -7.41
N ILE A 872 -46.25 21.49 -7.94
CA ILE A 872 -46.06 22.73 -8.69
C ILE A 872 -46.83 22.65 -10.01
N GLN A 873 -47.74 23.60 -10.26
CA GLN A 873 -48.58 23.63 -11.47
C GLN A 873 -48.01 24.49 -12.60
N GLN A 874 -47.27 25.56 -12.28
CA GLN A 874 -46.73 26.48 -13.28
C GLN A 874 -45.29 26.85 -12.94
N VAL A 875 -44.44 26.90 -13.95
CA VAL A 875 -43.04 27.30 -13.85
C VAL A 875 -42.71 28.30 -14.95
N SER A 876 -42.11 29.42 -14.55
CA SER A 876 -41.56 30.42 -15.45
C SER A 876 -40.09 30.65 -15.08
N LEU A 877 -39.17 30.13 -15.89
CA LEU A 877 -37.75 30.37 -15.73
C LEU A 877 -37.40 31.72 -16.36
N SER A 878 -36.76 32.61 -15.59
CA SER A 878 -36.28 33.89 -16.12
C SER A 878 -34.96 33.74 -16.85
N SER A 879 -34.61 34.70 -17.71
CA SER A 879 -33.30 34.75 -18.36
C SER A 879 -32.15 34.75 -17.33
N TYR A 880 -32.30 35.44 -16.19
CA TYR A 880 -31.34 35.38 -15.08
C TYR A 880 -31.18 33.98 -14.46
N SER A 881 -32.24 33.18 -14.44
CA SER A 881 -32.21 31.80 -13.94
C SER A 881 -31.50 30.85 -14.91
N LEU A 882 -31.72 31.05 -16.21
CA LEU A 882 -31.22 30.18 -17.28
C LEU A 882 -29.71 30.36 -17.56
N ILE A 883 -29.08 31.45 -17.10
CA ILE A 883 -27.63 31.69 -17.28
C ILE A 883 -26.78 30.61 -16.59
N ASN A 884 -27.19 30.12 -15.42
CA ASN A 884 -26.37 29.20 -14.61
C ASN A 884 -27.03 27.85 -14.30
N LEU A 885 -28.36 27.73 -14.38
CA LEU A 885 -29.04 26.46 -14.17
C LEU A 885 -28.70 25.50 -15.32
N GLN A 886 -28.06 24.37 -15.01
CA GLN A 886 -27.59 23.36 -15.97
C GLN A 886 -28.55 22.16 -16.06
N TYR A 887 -29.19 21.82 -14.94
CA TYR A 887 -30.01 20.62 -14.79
C TYR A 887 -31.30 20.93 -14.03
N LEU A 888 -32.44 20.56 -14.63
CA LEU A 888 -33.78 20.65 -14.04
C LEU A 888 -34.53 19.32 -14.16
N ASP A 889 -35.01 18.77 -13.04
CA ASP A 889 -35.82 17.56 -12.98
C ASP A 889 -37.12 17.83 -12.24
N MET A 890 -38.25 17.62 -12.92
CA MET A 890 -39.61 17.77 -12.41
C MET A 890 -40.45 16.51 -12.66
N ARG A 891 -39.82 15.36 -12.90
CA ARG A 891 -40.50 14.12 -13.32
C ARG A 891 -41.68 13.74 -12.41
N GLY A 892 -42.81 13.35 -12.99
CA GLY A 892 -44.01 12.95 -12.25
C GLY A 892 -44.71 14.08 -11.47
N SER A 893 -44.36 15.35 -11.69
CA SER A 893 -44.99 16.49 -11.00
C SER A 893 -46.33 16.89 -11.61
N SER A 894 -47.10 17.67 -10.87
CA SER A 894 -48.43 18.19 -11.27
C SER A 894 -48.36 19.40 -12.21
N ILE A 895 -47.25 19.57 -12.92
CA ILE A 895 -46.99 20.75 -13.77
C ILE A 895 -47.89 20.75 -15.00
N GLN A 896 -48.49 21.91 -15.29
CA GLN A 896 -49.33 22.18 -16.45
C GLN A 896 -48.58 22.99 -17.51
N LYS A 897 -47.77 23.97 -17.10
CA LYS A 897 -47.09 24.90 -18.01
C LYS A 897 -45.67 25.17 -17.54
N LEU A 898 -44.71 24.97 -18.44
CA LEU A 898 -43.32 25.37 -18.25
C LEU A 898 -42.92 26.35 -19.35
N HIS A 899 -42.57 27.56 -18.94
CA HIS A 899 -42.15 28.66 -19.79
C HIS A 899 -40.71 29.06 -19.49
N CYS A 900 -39.89 29.20 -20.52
CA CYS A 900 -38.52 29.68 -20.40
C CYS A 900 -38.44 31.08 -21.02
N ASN A 901 -38.59 32.13 -20.22
CA ASN A 901 -38.47 33.50 -20.73
C ASN A 901 -36.98 33.81 -21.00
N VAL A 902 -36.64 34.02 -22.28
CA VAL A 902 -35.26 34.28 -22.74
C VAL A 902 -35.03 35.77 -23.09
N ASP A 903 -35.97 36.66 -22.80
CA ASP A 903 -35.75 38.10 -22.91
C ASP A 903 -34.69 38.56 -21.90
N LEU A 904 -33.57 39.10 -22.40
CA LEU A 904 -32.46 39.62 -21.62
C LEU A 904 -32.71 41.10 -21.29
N PRO A 905 -32.93 41.49 -20.01
CA PRO A 905 -33.14 42.88 -19.65
C PRO A 905 -31.81 43.63 -19.65
N GLY A 906 -31.56 44.46 -20.67
CA GLY A 906 -30.38 45.34 -20.71
C GLY A 906 -29.94 45.89 -22.07
N LEU A 907 -30.42 45.35 -23.19
CA LEU A 907 -30.07 45.85 -24.53
C LEU A 907 -31.13 46.80 -25.08
N SER A 908 -31.06 48.07 -24.67
CA SER A 908 -31.89 49.15 -25.22
C SER A 908 -31.43 49.53 -26.64
N GLU A 909 -32.21 49.13 -27.66
CA GLU A 909 -32.36 49.64 -29.05
C GLU A 909 -31.17 50.13 -29.90
N THR A 910 -29.94 50.24 -29.41
CA THR A 910 -28.81 50.88 -30.12
C THR A 910 -27.47 50.15 -29.97
N SER A 911 -27.43 48.85 -30.30
CA SER A 911 -26.17 48.19 -30.70
C SER A 911 -26.44 46.86 -31.42
N THR A 912 -25.96 46.74 -32.66
CA THR A 912 -25.95 45.48 -33.43
C THR A 912 -24.84 44.54 -32.94
N VAL A 913 -24.96 44.07 -31.69
CA VAL A 913 -24.08 43.06 -31.10
C VAL A 913 -24.92 41.83 -30.83
N ASP A 914 -24.75 40.83 -31.69
CA ASP A 914 -25.39 39.53 -31.56
C ASP A 914 -25.04 38.87 -30.22
N VAL A 915 -26.06 38.60 -29.41
CA VAL A 915 -25.89 37.82 -28.19
C VAL A 915 -25.89 36.33 -28.57
N PRO A 916 -24.84 35.56 -28.21
CA PRO A 916 -24.79 34.14 -28.52
C PRO A 916 -25.62 33.31 -27.55
N SER A 917 -26.22 32.23 -28.04
CA SER A 917 -26.99 31.27 -27.25
C SER A 917 -26.14 30.47 -26.24
N SER A 918 -24.81 30.63 -26.26
CA SER A 918 -23.86 30.09 -25.28
C SER A 918 -23.96 30.71 -23.87
N ILE A 919 -24.75 31.77 -23.67
CA ILE A 919 -24.98 32.38 -22.34
C ILE A 919 -25.95 31.55 -21.48
N LEU A 920 -26.82 30.72 -22.08
CA LEU A 920 -27.75 29.87 -21.35
C LEU A 920 -27.11 28.53 -21.01
N SER A 921 -27.07 28.16 -19.71
CA SER A 921 -26.41 26.94 -19.23
C SER A 921 -27.30 25.69 -19.24
N LEU A 922 -28.62 25.83 -19.44
CA LEU A 922 -29.57 24.71 -19.26
C LEU A 922 -29.36 23.63 -20.33
N GLY A 923 -28.74 22.52 -19.92
CA GLY A 923 -28.45 21.37 -20.78
C GLY A 923 -29.41 20.20 -20.57
N TYR A 924 -29.96 20.03 -19.36
CA TYR A 924 -30.75 18.85 -18.99
C TYR A 924 -32.11 19.25 -18.43
N LEU A 925 -33.19 18.78 -19.06
CA LEU A 925 -34.58 18.98 -18.62
C LEU A 925 -35.31 17.63 -18.59
N LYS A 926 -35.73 17.19 -17.40
CA LYS A 926 -36.56 15.98 -17.21
C LYS A 926 -37.93 16.34 -16.68
N VAL A 927 -38.96 16.06 -17.45
CA VAL A 927 -40.38 16.27 -17.14
C VAL A 927 -41.22 15.03 -17.47
N ASP A 928 -40.61 13.85 -17.65
CA ASP A 928 -41.35 12.60 -17.89
C ASP A 928 -42.39 12.30 -16.79
N TYR A 929 -43.48 11.64 -17.19
CA TYR A 929 -44.67 11.33 -16.39
C TYR A 929 -45.45 12.53 -15.81
N CYS A 930 -45.19 13.76 -16.25
CA CYS A 930 -46.02 14.93 -15.91
C CYS A 930 -47.34 14.90 -16.72
N LYS A 931 -48.29 14.07 -16.27
CA LYS A 931 -49.54 13.79 -17.01
C LYS A 931 -50.40 15.02 -17.30
N SER A 932 -50.31 16.06 -16.46
CA SER A 932 -51.05 17.31 -16.59
C SER A 932 -50.35 18.37 -17.44
N LEU A 933 -49.14 18.12 -17.95
CA LEU A 933 -48.35 19.09 -18.71
C LEU A 933 -49.01 19.35 -20.06
N GLU A 934 -49.47 20.57 -20.31
CA GLU A 934 -50.11 21.04 -21.54
C GLU A 934 -49.12 21.76 -22.48
N LEU A 935 -48.17 22.51 -21.88
CA LEU A 935 -47.35 23.48 -22.59
C LEU A 935 -45.88 23.44 -22.15
N LEU A 936 -44.99 23.25 -23.12
CA LEU A 936 -43.56 23.55 -23.06
C LEU A 936 -43.27 24.70 -24.04
N SER A 937 -42.95 25.90 -23.54
CA SER A 937 -42.76 27.08 -24.40
C SER A 937 -41.41 27.76 -24.21
N GLU A 938 -40.85 28.22 -25.33
CA GLU A 938 -39.61 29.00 -25.41
C GLU A 938 -38.38 28.24 -24.86
N LEU A 939 -38.36 26.91 -25.05
CA LEU A 939 -37.24 26.08 -24.61
C LEU A 939 -35.92 26.48 -25.31
N PRO A 940 -34.76 26.47 -24.61
CA PRO A 940 -33.47 26.67 -25.26
C PRO A 940 -33.24 25.64 -26.38
N LEU A 941 -32.81 26.10 -27.56
CA LEU A 941 -32.55 25.25 -28.72
C LEU A 941 -31.63 24.06 -28.36
N TYR A 942 -30.49 24.35 -27.74
CA TYR A 942 -29.39 23.39 -27.50
C TYR A 942 -29.47 22.58 -26.19
N LEU A 943 -30.68 22.28 -25.70
CA LEU A 943 -30.86 21.27 -24.64
C LEU A 943 -30.18 19.95 -25.05
N ARG A 944 -29.18 19.49 -24.27
CA ARG A 944 -28.49 18.19 -24.45
C ARG A 944 -29.45 17.03 -24.22
N TYR A 945 -30.24 17.11 -23.15
CA TYR A 945 -31.20 16.09 -22.75
C TYR A 945 -32.55 16.72 -22.45
N LEU A 946 -33.59 16.31 -23.17
CA LEU A 946 -34.98 16.65 -22.91
C LEU A 946 -35.79 15.35 -22.85
N ASN A 947 -36.42 15.06 -21.71
CA ASN A 947 -37.31 13.91 -21.58
C ASN A 947 -38.67 14.34 -21.02
N ALA A 948 -39.71 14.15 -21.81
CA ALA A 948 -41.12 14.39 -21.51
C ALA A 948 -41.96 13.11 -21.73
N HIS A 949 -41.33 11.92 -21.73
CA HIS A 949 -42.03 10.66 -21.95
C HIS A 949 -43.26 10.50 -21.04
N GLY A 950 -44.40 10.09 -21.61
CA GLY A 950 -45.63 9.87 -20.85
C GLY A 950 -46.37 11.13 -20.39
N CYS A 951 -46.02 12.32 -20.90
CA CYS A 951 -46.80 13.55 -20.71
C CYS A 951 -48.04 13.54 -21.62
N THR A 952 -49.06 12.77 -21.23
CA THR A 952 -50.23 12.47 -22.07
C THR A 952 -51.00 13.71 -22.55
N SER A 953 -51.05 14.79 -21.76
CA SER A 953 -51.77 16.03 -22.10
C SER A 953 -50.92 17.07 -22.85
N LEU A 954 -49.68 16.76 -23.22
CA LEU A 954 -48.77 17.75 -23.83
C LEU A 954 -49.25 18.11 -25.24
N GLU A 955 -49.83 19.30 -25.39
CA GLU A 955 -50.36 19.78 -26.66
C GLU A 955 -49.33 20.59 -27.46
N LYS A 956 -48.57 21.46 -26.77
CA LYS A 956 -47.73 22.47 -27.42
C LYS A 956 -46.27 22.44 -26.94
N VAL A 957 -45.35 22.40 -27.90
CA VAL A 957 -43.90 22.50 -27.70
C VAL A 957 -43.33 23.58 -28.61
N SER A 958 -42.55 24.52 -28.07
CA SER A 958 -41.77 25.50 -28.85
C SER A 958 -40.37 25.74 -28.27
N PHE A 959 -39.45 26.11 -29.15
CA PHE A 959 -38.07 26.49 -28.83
C PHE A 959 -37.83 27.98 -29.16
N THR A 960 -36.74 28.57 -28.68
CA THR A 960 -36.39 29.97 -28.95
C THR A 960 -35.84 30.20 -30.36
N ASN A 961 -36.08 31.39 -30.92
CA ASN A 961 -35.65 31.75 -32.28
C ASN A 961 -34.26 32.46 -32.34
N GLN A 962 -33.49 32.51 -31.25
CA GLN A 962 -32.29 33.35 -31.16
C GLN A 962 -31.03 32.67 -31.74
N ASN A 963 -30.48 33.30 -32.79
CA ASN A 963 -29.13 33.19 -33.37
C ASN A 963 -28.52 31.79 -33.57
N GLN A 964 -28.52 31.36 -34.84
CA GLN A 964 -28.12 30.03 -35.31
C GLN A 964 -26.60 29.76 -35.34
N HIS A 965 -25.73 30.77 -35.20
CA HIS A 965 -24.31 30.67 -35.62
C HIS A 965 -23.23 30.75 -34.53
N LEU A 966 -23.57 30.87 -33.24
CA LEU A 966 -22.56 31.03 -32.17
C LEU A 966 -22.85 30.19 -30.92
N TYR A 967 -22.30 28.97 -30.88
CA TYR A 967 -22.21 28.16 -29.66
C TYR A 967 -20.84 27.48 -29.53
N GLU A 968 -19.97 28.05 -28.68
CA GLU A 968 -18.85 27.33 -28.07
C GLU A 968 -19.33 26.63 -26.78
N PRO A 969 -19.08 25.31 -26.60
CA PRO A 969 -19.42 24.62 -25.36
C PRO A 969 -18.54 25.08 -24.19
N CYS A 970 -19.15 25.33 -23.04
CA CYS A 970 -18.42 25.66 -21.82
C CYS A 970 -17.82 24.40 -21.14
N SER A 971 -16.61 24.00 -21.55
CA SER A 971 -15.56 23.35 -20.72
C SER A 971 -15.88 22.13 -19.82
N PHE A 972 -17.00 21.42 -20.00
CA PHE A 972 -17.34 20.22 -19.20
C PHE A 972 -17.37 18.95 -20.07
N ASP A 973 -16.27 18.19 -20.02
CA ASP A 973 -16.07 16.80 -20.46
C ASP A 973 -16.97 16.34 -21.65
N ASP A 974 -16.81 17.00 -22.81
CA ASP A 974 -17.75 16.93 -23.93
C ASP A 974 -17.70 15.60 -24.72
N ASN A 975 -18.38 14.57 -24.21
CA ASN A 975 -18.71 13.33 -24.93
C ASN A 975 -20.18 12.89 -24.87
N ASP A 976 -21.04 13.58 -24.10
CA ASP A 976 -22.46 13.20 -23.94
C ASP A 976 -23.28 13.44 -25.22
N ASP A 977 -24.10 12.46 -25.61
CA ASP A 977 -24.96 12.50 -26.81
C ASP A 977 -26.25 13.31 -26.60
N PHE A 978 -26.91 13.73 -27.69
CA PHE A 978 -28.17 14.48 -27.64
C PHE A 978 -29.41 13.57 -27.54
N PHE A 979 -30.34 13.89 -26.64
CA PHE A 979 -31.60 13.17 -26.45
C PHE A 979 -32.81 14.10 -26.37
N MET A 980 -33.86 13.81 -27.13
CA MET A 980 -35.17 14.49 -27.06
C MET A 980 -36.30 13.46 -27.10
N ILE A 981 -37.00 13.26 -25.99
CA ILE A 981 -37.87 12.09 -25.80
C ILE A 981 -39.28 12.55 -25.41
N PHE A 982 -40.23 12.38 -26.33
CA PHE A 982 -41.64 12.74 -26.19
C PHE A 982 -42.56 11.53 -26.41
N SER A 983 -42.06 10.30 -26.34
CA SER A 983 -42.87 9.09 -26.51
C SER A 983 -44.06 9.05 -25.53
N ASN A 984 -45.20 8.55 -26.00
CA ASN A 984 -46.51 8.59 -25.30
C ASN A 984 -47.08 10.02 -25.02
N CYS A 985 -46.58 11.10 -25.63
CA CYS A 985 -47.22 12.42 -25.61
C CYS A 985 -48.36 12.52 -26.64
N LEU A 986 -49.44 11.77 -26.42
CA LEU A 986 -50.47 11.51 -27.43
C LEU A 986 -51.29 12.73 -27.87
N SER A 987 -51.26 13.84 -27.13
CA SER A 987 -51.98 15.08 -27.45
C SER A 987 -51.18 16.12 -28.28
N LEU A 988 -49.96 15.80 -28.70
CA LEU A 988 -49.10 16.73 -29.45
C LEU A 988 -49.76 17.22 -30.75
N LYS A 989 -49.82 18.54 -30.93
CA LYS A 989 -50.33 19.16 -32.16
C LYS A 989 -49.26 19.17 -33.25
N GLN A 990 -49.70 19.16 -34.52
CA GLN A 990 -48.82 19.10 -35.69
C GLN A 990 -47.73 20.20 -35.67
N ASP A 991 -48.09 21.46 -35.42
CA ASP A 991 -47.15 22.59 -35.30
C ASP A 991 -46.03 22.32 -34.28
N SER A 992 -46.32 21.55 -33.23
CA SER A 992 -45.33 21.20 -32.18
C SER A 992 -44.47 20.00 -32.57
N ILE A 993 -45.00 19.06 -33.33
CA ILE A 993 -44.21 18.01 -34.00
C ILE A 993 -43.24 18.68 -34.97
N ASP A 994 -43.70 19.63 -35.78
CA ASP A 994 -42.84 20.38 -36.71
C ASP A 994 -41.73 21.16 -36.00
N ASN A 995 -42.04 21.84 -34.88
CA ASN A 995 -41.02 22.48 -34.03
C ASN A 995 -39.98 21.48 -33.45
N ILE A 996 -40.42 20.29 -33.03
CA ILE A 996 -39.54 19.23 -32.52
C ILE A 996 -38.62 18.71 -33.65
N VAL A 997 -39.16 18.48 -34.84
CA VAL A 997 -38.41 18.04 -36.01
C VAL A 997 -37.43 19.13 -36.47
N GLU A 998 -37.81 20.39 -36.45
CA GLU A 998 -36.92 21.51 -36.81
C GLU A 998 -35.77 21.66 -35.82
N ASN A 999 -36.02 21.62 -34.51
CA ASN A 999 -34.93 21.63 -33.53
C ASN A 999 -34.03 20.39 -33.65
N ALA A 1000 -34.58 19.21 -33.98
CA ALA A 1000 -33.82 18.01 -34.26
C ALA A 1000 -32.87 18.21 -35.46
N MET A 1001 -33.37 18.73 -36.59
CA MET A 1001 -32.56 18.98 -37.78
C MET A 1001 -31.53 20.08 -37.57
N LEU A 1002 -31.85 21.15 -36.82
CA LEU A 1002 -30.91 22.20 -36.44
C LEU A 1002 -29.73 21.66 -35.61
N LYS A 1003 -30.01 20.77 -34.64
CA LYS A 1003 -28.97 20.09 -33.86
C LYS A 1003 -28.06 19.23 -34.74
N ILE A 1004 -28.63 18.45 -35.67
CA ILE A 1004 -27.85 17.63 -36.59
C ILE A 1004 -26.96 18.51 -37.50
N GLY A 1005 -27.49 19.61 -38.03
CA GLY A 1005 -26.71 20.59 -38.81
C GLY A 1005 -25.52 21.14 -38.02
N SER A 1006 -25.78 21.66 -36.81
CA SER A 1006 -24.73 22.21 -35.93
C SER A 1006 -23.69 21.17 -35.49
N MET A 1007 -24.10 19.92 -35.25
CA MET A 1007 -23.16 18.81 -35.03
C MET A 1007 -22.30 18.59 -36.27
N ALA A 1008 -22.91 18.51 -37.45
CA ALA A 1008 -22.20 18.20 -38.67
C ALA A 1008 -21.18 19.28 -39.05
N GLU A 1009 -21.53 20.57 -38.94
CA GLU A 1009 -20.60 21.68 -39.13
C GLU A 1009 -19.35 21.53 -38.23
N LYS A 1010 -19.53 21.21 -36.95
CA LYS A 1010 -18.43 21.03 -35.98
C LYS A 1010 -17.54 19.84 -36.27
N TRP A 1011 -18.13 18.71 -36.65
CA TRP A 1011 -17.40 17.49 -37.03
C TRP A 1011 -16.72 17.59 -38.41
N THR A 1012 -17.13 18.53 -39.27
CA THR A 1012 -16.40 18.88 -40.51
C THR A 1012 -15.31 19.93 -40.31
N GLY A 1013 -15.48 20.82 -39.32
CA GLY A 1013 -14.41 21.67 -38.82
C GLY A 1013 -13.32 20.85 -38.11
N LYS A 1014 -12.14 21.43 -37.88
CA LYS A 1014 -10.98 20.72 -37.28
C LYS A 1014 -11.12 20.40 -35.77
N TYR A 1015 -12.34 20.40 -35.23
CA TYR A 1015 -12.62 20.15 -33.80
C TYR A 1015 -12.96 18.66 -33.57
N VAL A 1016 -12.06 17.93 -32.92
CA VAL A 1016 -12.18 16.46 -32.71
C VAL A 1016 -12.93 16.10 -31.41
N TYR A 1017 -13.71 17.04 -30.86
CA TYR A 1017 -14.40 16.90 -29.57
C TYR A 1017 -15.84 17.43 -29.65
N GLY A 1018 -16.80 16.66 -29.14
CA GLY A 1018 -18.22 16.98 -29.20
C GLY A 1018 -19.14 15.73 -29.17
N PRO A 1019 -20.47 15.94 -29.07
CA PRO A 1019 -21.49 14.88 -29.06
C PRO A 1019 -21.40 14.00 -30.31
N LYS A 1020 -21.55 12.68 -30.15
CA LYS A 1020 -21.31 11.69 -31.23
C LYS A 1020 -22.60 11.17 -31.85
N LYS A 1021 -23.73 11.27 -31.17
CA LYS A 1021 -25.05 10.81 -31.63
C LYS A 1021 -26.15 11.76 -31.21
N MET A 1022 -27.30 11.61 -31.87
CA MET A 1022 -28.57 12.20 -31.46
C MET A 1022 -29.68 11.17 -31.58
N ILE A 1023 -30.60 11.17 -30.60
CA ILE A 1023 -31.88 10.47 -30.63
C ILE A 1023 -33.00 11.47 -30.34
N CYS A 1024 -33.95 11.61 -31.26
CA CYS A 1024 -35.24 12.25 -31.00
C CYS A 1024 -36.37 11.22 -31.17
N CYS A 1025 -37.38 11.22 -30.30
CA CYS A 1025 -38.50 10.29 -30.34
C CYS A 1025 -39.82 10.98 -29.99
N PHE A 1026 -40.89 10.76 -30.77
CA PHE A 1026 -42.24 11.29 -30.53
C PHE A 1026 -43.31 10.32 -31.10
N PRO A 1027 -44.56 10.31 -30.60
CA PRO A 1027 -45.62 9.46 -31.12
C PRO A 1027 -46.05 9.86 -32.53
N GLY A 1028 -46.41 8.87 -33.34
CA GLY A 1028 -46.87 9.05 -34.72
C GLY A 1028 -46.29 8.00 -35.66
N ASN A 1029 -46.86 7.93 -36.86
CA ASN A 1029 -46.50 6.97 -37.91
C ASN A 1029 -46.02 7.63 -39.22
N GLU A 1030 -46.02 8.96 -39.30
CA GLU A 1030 -45.57 9.73 -40.46
C GLU A 1030 -44.71 10.94 -40.10
N ILE A 1031 -43.81 11.32 -41.01
CA ILE A 1031 -43.12 12.62 -41.04
C ILE A 1031 -43.42 13.24 -42.41
N SER A 1032 -43.53 14.58 -42.45
CA SER A 1032 -43.66 15.33 -43.71
C SER A 1032 -42.63 14.90 -44.76
N THR A 1033 -43.12 14.57 -45.94
CA THR A 1033 -42.31 14.23 -47.12
C THR A 1033 -41.40 15.37 -47.58
N SER A 1034 -41.70 16.63 -47.20
CA SER A 1034 -40.85 17.78 -47.51
C SER A 1034 -39.55 17.85 -46.69
N LYS A 1035 -39.45 17.11 -45.58
CA LYS A 1035 -38.24 17.07 -44.73
C LYS A 1035 -37.38 15.81 -44.97
N PHE A 1036 -37.99 14.70 -45.42
CA PHE A 1036 -37.29 13.45 -45.75
C PHE A 1036 -37.72 12.90 -47.12
N GLU A 1037 -36.89 13.16 -48.13
CA GLU A 1037 -37.17 12.87 -49.55
C GLU A 1037 -37.16 11.36 -49.87
N TYR A 1038 -36.28 10.58 -49.25
CA TYR A 1038 -36.12 9.15 -49.52
C TYR A 1038 -36.76 8.31 -48.40
N GLN A 1039 -37.82 7.56 -48.73
CA GLN A 1039 -38.59 6.75 -47.78
C GLN A 1039 -38.82 5.31 -48.29
N SER A 1040 -38.99 4.36 -47.37
CA SER A 1040 -39.26 2.94 -47.64
C SER A 1040 -40.16 2.34 -46.55
N VAL A 1041 -41.07 1.45 -46.94
CA VAL A 1041 -41.96 0.67 -46.03
C VAL A 1041 -41.28 -0.65 -45.58
N ASN A 1042 -40.00 -0.81 -45.90
CA ASN A 1042 -39.18 -1.93 -45.45
C ASN A 1042 -38.08 -1.44 -44.51
N SER A 1043 -37.44 -2.35 -43.76
CA SER A 1043 -36.26 -2.05 -42.93
C SER A 1043 -34.97 -1.80 -43.74
N SER A 1044 -35.08 -1.42 -45.01
CA SER A 1044 -33.94 -1.06 -45.86
C SER A 1044 -34.32 -0.06 -46.94
N LEU A 1045 -33.37 0.79 -47.30
CA LEU A 1045 -33.50 1.86 -48.29
C LEU A 1045 -32.25 1.87 -49.18
N ASN A 1046 -32.43 2.01 -50.49
CA ASN A 1046 -31.34 2.30 -51.44
C ASN A 1046 -31.65 3.62 -52.13
N LEU A 1047 -30.66 4.52 -52.22
CA LEU A 1047 -30.79 5.81 -52.88
C LEU A 1047 -29.57 6.08 -53.76
N LYS A 1048 -29.78 6.86 -54.82
CA LYS A 1048 -28.70 7.37 -55.68
C LYS A 1048 -28.24 8.72 -55.17
N ILE A 1049 -26.92 8.93 -55.16
CA ILE A 1049 -26.27 10.17 -54.76
C ILE A 1049 -25.72 10.85 -56.01
N GLU A 1050 -25.87 12.17 -56.10
CA GLU A 1050 -25.21 12.96 -57.16
C GLU A 1050 -23.79 13.33 -56.71
N PRO A 1051 -22.72 12.82 -57.37
CA PRO A 1051 -21.36 12.97 -56.87
C PRO A 1051 -20.83 14.40 -57.03
N ASN A 1052 -20.42 15.02 -55.92
CA ASN A 1052 -19.88 16.39 -55.85
C ASN A 1052 -18.71 16.50 -54.85
N ARG A 1053 -17.49 16.32 -55.37
CA ARG A 1053 -16.22 16.14 -54.63
C ARG A 1053 -15.74 17.28 -53.71
N CYS A 1054 -16.53 18.35 -53.54
CA CYS A 1054 -16.17 19.53 -52.74
C CYS A 1054 -17.07 19.73 -51.50
N ARG A 1055 -17.73 18.67 -51.04
CA ARG A 1055 -18.69 18.71 -49.91
C ARG A 1055 -18.56 17.49 -48.99
N TYR A 1056 -19.02 17.65 -47.75
CA TYR A 1056 -19.35 16.56 -46.84
C TYR A 1056 -20.84 16.23 -46.96
N MET A 1057 -21.16 14.95 -47.13
CA MET A 1057 -22.51 14.41 -47.04
C MET A 1057 -22.85 14.11 -45.58
N VAL A 1058 -24.08 14.44 -45.18
CA VAL A 1058 -24.61 14.25 -43.83
C VAL A 1058 -25.92 13.47 -43.93
N PHE A 1059 -25.92 12.22 -43.48
CA PHE A 1059 -27.11 11.36 -43.51
C PHE A 1059 -27.88 11.47 -42.19
N SER A 1060 -29.06 12.08 -42.24
CA SER A 1060 -30.02 12.12 -41.12
C SER A 1060 -31.08 11.03 -41.34
N ILE A 1061 -31.41 10.25 -40.32
CA ILE A 1061 -32.28 9.07 -40.48
C ILE A 1061 -33.59 9.28 -39.72
N PHE A 1062 -34.70 8.81 -40.29
CA PHE A 1062 -35.90 8.54 -39.53
C PHE A 1062 -36.34 7.07 -39.60
N LEU A 1063 -36.97 6.61 -38.52
CA LEU A 1063 -37.61 5.30 -38.40
C LEU A 1063 -38.99 5.45 -37.77
N VAL A 1064 -39.91 4.58 -38.15
CA VAL A 1064 -41.19 4.35 -37.47
C VAL A 1064 -41.18 2.90 -36.99
N ALA A 1065 -41.50 2.69 -35.72
CA ALA A 1065 -41.61 1.38 -35.12
C ALA A 1065 -42.77 1.35 -34.13
N ASP A 1066 -43.57 0.28 -34.17
CA ASP A 1066 -44.49 -0.07 -33.09
C ASP A 1066 -43.66 -0.48 -31.86
N LEU A 1067 -43.78 0.30 -30.78
CA LEU A 1067 -43.14 0.01 -29.51
C LEU A 1067 -44.08 -0.69 -28.52
N THR A 1068 -45.33 -0.98 -28.88
CA THR A 1068 -46.28 -1.69 -28.00
C THR A 1068 -45.72 -3.01 -27.41
N PRO A 1069 -44.87 -3.80 -28.11
CA PRO A 1069 -44.20 -4.98 -27.53
C PRO A 1069 -43.03 -4.68 -26.58
N ALA A 1070 -42.60 -3.42 -26.45
CA ALA A 1070 -41.38 -3.02 -25.74
C ALA A 1070 -41.59 -2.91 -24.23
N SER A 1071 -41.09 -3.89 -23.47
CA SER A 1071 -41.10 -3.86 -22.00
C SER A 1071 -39.85 -3.22 -21.36
N LYS A 1072 -38.87 -2.76 -22.16
CA LYS A 1072 -37.51 -2.29 -21.74
C LYS A 1072 -36.93 -1.21 -22.68
N SER A 1073 -35.62 -0.93 -22.57
CA SER A 1073 -34.86 -0.05 -23.47
C SER A 1073 -34.84 -0.57 -24.92
N VAL A 1074 -34.92 0.34 -25.88
CA VAL A 1074 -34.88 0.04 -27.32
C VAL A 1074 -33.49 0.36 -27.88
N ASP A 1075 -32.86 -0.62 -28.52
CA ASP A 1075 -31.61 -0.45 -29.24
C ASP A 1075 -31.86 -0.47 -30.75
N PHE A 1076 -31.34 0.53 -31.46
CA PHE A 1076 -31.42 0.67 -32.91
C PHE A 1076 -30.04 0.46 -33.52
N GLU A 1077 -29.96 -0.21 -34.66
CA GLU A 1077 -28.74 -0.33 -35.46
C GLU A 1077 -29.02 0.04 -36.92
N CYS A 1078 -28.14 0.87 -37.49
CA CYS A 1078 -28.14 1.17 -38.92
C CYS A 1078 -26.81 0.73 -39.52
N SER A 1079 -26.90 -0.07 -40.59
CA SER A 1079 -25.78 -0.44 -41.42
C SER A 1079 -25.85 0.34 -42.75
N LEU A 1080 -24.86 1.20 -42.96
CA LEU A 1080 -24.66 2.02 -44.16
C LEU A 1080 -23.61 1.36 -45.06
N LYS A 1081 -23.88 1.33 -46.36
CA LYS A 1081 -22.93 0.96 -47.41
C LYS A 1081 -22.95 2.01 -48.52
N LEU A 1082 -21.78 2.57 -48.84
CA LEU A 1082 -21.58 3.49 -49.97
C LEU A 1082 -20.79 2.77 -51.08
N THR A 1083 -21.16 3.01 -52.34
CA THR A 1083 -20.51 2.41 -53.52
C THR A 1083 -20.22 3.47 -54.58
N ALA A 1084 -18.99 3.51 -55.09
CA ALA A 1084 -18.59 4.35 -56.22
C ALA A 1084 -18.90 3.70 -57.58
N ALA A 1085 -18.98 4.51 -58.64
CA ALA A 1085 -19.36 4.12 -60.01
C ALA A 1085 -18.60 2.91 -60.58
N ASP A 1086 -17.31 2.80 -60.26
CA ASP A 1086 -16.40 1.75 -60.74
C ASP A 1086 -16.45 0.48 -59.88
N GLY A 1087 -17.22 0.49 -58.79
CA GLY A 1087 -17.32 -0.58 -57.80
C GLY A 1087 -16.07 -0.81 -56.95
N SER A 1088 -15.01 0.00 -57.11
CA SER A 1088 -13.70 -0.19 -56.47
C SER A 1088 -13.69 0.30 -55.02
N HIS A 1089 -14.38 1.41 -54.74
CA HIS A 1089 -14.52 1.96 -53.40
C HIS A 1089 -15.86 1.52 -52.80
N ARG A 1090 -15.78 0.66 -51.77
CA ARG A 1090 -16.92 0.14 -51.01
C ARG A 1090 -16.75 0.47 -49.54
N TYR A 1091 -17.42 1.51 -49.08
CA TYR A 1091 -17.47 1.83 -47.65
C TYR A 1091 -18.60 1.04 -47.00
N HIS A 1092 -18.35 0.45 -45.83
CA HIS A 1092 -19.36 -0.22 -45.02
C HIS A 1092 -19.17 0.13 -43.56
N TYR A 1093 -20.23 0.58 -42.90
CA TYR A 1093 -20.19 1.00 -41.51
C TYR A 1093 -21.51 0.68 -40.82
N THR A 1094 -21.42 0.33 -39.54
CA THR A 1094 -22.58 0.03 -38.69
C THR A 1094 -22.52 0.94 -37.46
N THR A 1095 -23.61 1.66 -37.18
CA THR A 1095 -23.78 2.47 -35.98
C THR A 1095 -24.97 1.99 -35.17
N GLY A 1096 -24.83 2.00 -33.84
CA GLY A 1096 -25.91 1.69 -32.92
C GLY A 1096 -26.31 2.89 -32.05
N TRP A 1097 -27.60 3.01 -31.76
CA TRP A 1097 -28.15 3.93 -30.76
C TRP A 1097 -28.87 3.12 -29.70
N SER A 1098 -28.31 3.11 -28.50
CA SER A 1098 -28.99 2.61 -27.31
C SER A 1098 -29.74 3.77 -26.67
N ASN A 1099 -31.07 3.66 -26.57
CA ASN A 1099 -31.82 4.61 -25.77
C ASN A 1099 -31.67 4.20 -24.29
N GLU A 1100 -30.65 4.74 -23.60
CA GLU A 1100 -30.46 4.61 -22.15
C GLU A 1100 -31.55 5.39 -21.40
N LEU A 1101 -32.75 4.83 -21.45
CA LEU A 1101 -33.87 5.25 -20.67
C LEU A 1101 -33.69 4.66 -19.26
N ASP A 1102 -33.11 5.45 -18.35
CA ASP A 1102 -32.87 5.10 -16.94
C ASP A 1102 -34.20 4.94 -16.18
N PHE A 1103 -34.80 3.75 -16.32
CA PHE A 1103 -36.17 3.45 -15.91
C PHE A 1103 -36.22 2.45 -14.75
N GLN A 1104 -36.60 2.95 -13.57
CA GLN A 1104 -36.82 2.15 -12.36
C GLN A 1104 -38.12 1.34 -12.37
N LYS A 1105 -38.99 1.51 -13.38
CA LYS A 1105 -40.32 0.88 -13.48
C LYS A 1105 -40.51 0.29 -14.88
N LYS A 1106 -41.34 -0.76 -15.00
CA LYS A 1106 -41.82 -1.23 -16.31
C LYS A 1106 -42.69 -0.14 -16.95
N HIS A 1107 -42.59 0.02 -18.26
CA HIS A 1107 -43.39 0.97 -19.01
C HIS A 1107 -44.09 0.28 -20.18
N GLU A 1108 -45.24 0.84 -20.55
CA GLU A 1108 -46.06 0.42 -21.67
C GLU A 1108 -46.01 1.56 -22.69
N TYR A 1109 -45.41 1.30 -23.85
CA TYR A 1109 -45.53 2.20 -24.99
C TYR A 1109 -46.89 1.99 -25.66
N VAL A 1110 -47.46 3.04 -26.22
CA VAL A 1110 -48.77 3.00 -26.85
C VAL A 1110 -48.65 3.39 -28.32
N GLY A 1111 -48.77 2.41 -29.21
CA GLY A 1111 -48.76 2.59 -30.66
C GLY A 1111 -47.40 2.94 -31.26
N ASP A 1112 -47.45 3.56 -32.43
CA ASP A 1112 -46.28 3.85 -33.25
C ASP A 1112 -45.51 5.07 -32.73
N HIS A 1113 -44.18 4.97 -32.75
CA HIS A 1113 -43.30 6.10 -32.46
C HIS A 1113 -42.34 6.37 -33.62
N VAL A 1114 -42.21 7.66 -33.94
CA VAL A 1114 -41.22 8.20 -34.85
C VAL A 1114 -39.91 8.40 -34.08
N PHE A 1115 -38.80 8.00 -34.71
CA PHE A 1115 -37.45 8.27 -34.27
C PHE A 1115 -36.71 9.09 -35.33
N ILE A 1116 -35.99 10.12 -34.92
CA ILE A 1116 -34.96 10.79 -35.73
C ILE A 1116 -33.61 10.46 -35.10
N LEU A 1117 -32.70 9.89 -35.90
CA LEU A 1117 -31.44 9.32 -35.47
C LEU A 1117 -30.27 9.91 -36.27
N PHE A 1118 -29.18 10.21 -35.58
CA PHE A 1118 -27.94 10.70 -36.20
C PHE A 1118 -26.70 10.22 -35.44
N SER A 1119 -25.58 10.06 -36.15
CA SER A 1119 -24.27 9.71 -35.59
C SER A 1119 -23.19 10.46 -36.37
N SER A 1120 -22.10 10.89 -35.73
CA SER A 1120 -20.97 11.54 -36.43
C SER A 1120 -20.35 10.65 -37.51
N ASN A 1121 -20.58 9.33 -37.43
CA ASN A 1121 -20.22 8.36 -38.47
C ASN A 1121 -21.08 8.44 -39.74
N MET A 1122 -22.11 9.28 -39.74
CA MET A 1122 -22.99 9.55 -40.88
C MET A 1122 -22.58 10.82 -41.62
N ILE A 1123 -21.45 11.43 -41.23
CA ILE A 1123 -20.79 12.51 -41.96
C ILE A 1123 -19.66 11.89 -42.78
N ARG A 1124 -19.68 12.02 -44.10
CA ARG A 1124 -18.64 11.48 -44.98
C ARG A 1124 -18.26 12.51 -46.03
N LYS A 1125 -16.96 12.66 -46.29
CA LYS A 1125 -16.51 13.45 -47.45
C LYS A 1125 -17.00 12.75 -48.72
N ASP A 1126 -17.48 13.51 -49.70
CA ASP A 1126 -17.87 12.95 -50.97
C ASP A 1126 -16.63 12.65 -51.82
N GLU A 1127 -16.33 11.36 -51.97
CA GLU A 1127 -15.22 10.84 -52.78
C GLU A 1127 -15.67 10.43 -54.19
N GLY A 1128 -16.92 10.71 -54.57
CA GLY A 1128 -17.55 10.26 -55.83
C GLY A 1128 -18.40 9.01 -55.64
N PHE A 1129 -19.19 8.94 -54.57
CA PHE A 1129 -20.15 7.85 -54.36
C PHE A 1129 -21.42 8.09 -55.17
N GLU A 1130 -21.95 7.03 -55.82
CA GLU A 1130 -23.17 7.12 -56.64
C GLU A 1130 -24.36 6.36 -56.03
N GLU A 1131 -24.11 5.38 -55.16
CA GLU A 1131 -25.15 4.61 -54.48
C GLU A 1131 -24.91 4.50 -52.97
N ALA A 1132 -25.97 4.73 -52.20
CA ALA A 1132 -26.02 4.46 -50.77
C ALA A 1132 -27.13 3.45 -50.44
N SER A 1133 -26.79 2.47 -49.62
CA SER A 1133 -27.68 1.41 -49.13
C SER A 1133 -27.69 1.40 -47.60
N PHE A 1134 -28.89 1.44 -47.03
CA PHE A 1134 -29.14 1.47 -45.59
C PHE A 1134 -29.94 0.21 -45.21
N LYS A 1135 -29.55 -0.42 -44.10
CA LYS A 1135 -30.34 -1.47 -43.43
C LYS A 1135 -30.52 -1.12 -41.97
N PHE A 1136 -31.73 -1.36 -41.47
CA PHE A 1136 -32.16 -0.98 -40.14
C PHE A 1136 -32.55 -2.22 -39.34
N TYR A 1137 -32.09 -2.27 -38.11
CA TYR A 1137 -32.38 -3.33 -37.15
C TYR A 1137 -32.82 -2.70 -35.83
N VAL A 1138 -33.79 -3.33 -35.18
CA VAL A 1138 -34.26 -2.96 -33.84
C VAL A 1138 -34.08 -4.19 -32.96
N TYR A 1139 -33.32 -4.03 -31.88
CA TYR A 1139 -32.97 -5.11 -30.98
C TYR A 1139 -33.73 -4.99 -29.67
N MET A 1140 -34.45 -6.07 -29.34
CA MET A 1140 -35.30 -6.24 -28.17
C MET A 1140 -35.37 -7.73 -27.80
N LYS A 1141 -35.76 -8.04 -26.57
CA LYS A 1141 -36.11 -9.42 -26.19
C LYS A 1141 -37.49 -9.87 -26.72
N GLU A 1142 -38.31 -8.92 -27.17
CA GLU A 1142 -39.68 -9.10 -27.65
C GLU A 1142 -39.79 -8.40 -29.03
N CYS A 1143 -40.36 -9.08 -30.03
CA CYS A 1143 -40.13 -8.76 -31.45
C CYS A 1143 -40.80 -7.47 -31.97
N CYS A 1144 -40.12 -6.32 -31.82
CA CYS A 1144 -40.49 -5.07 -32.49
C CYS A 1144 -40.06 -5.09 -33.98
N LYS A 1145 -40.76 -4.35 -34.85
CA LYS A 1145 -40.43 -4.23 -36.29
C LYS A 1145 -40.31 -2.77 -36.71
N VAL A 1146 -39.43 -2.50 -37.67
CA VAL A 1146 -39.42 -1.22 -38.41
C VAL A 1146 -40.54 -1.28 -39.43
N GLU A 1147 -41.49 -0.37 -39.35
CA GLU A 1147 -42.62 -0.27 -40.28
C GLU A 1147 -42.33 0.65 -41.46
N LYS A 1148 -41.57 1.71 -41.20
CA LYS A 1148 -41.17 2.71 -42.19
C LYS A 1148 -39.79 3.24 -41.84
N CYS A 1149 -38.98 3.54 -42.84
CA CYS A 1149 -37.70 4.21 -42.68
C CYS A 1149 -37.50 5.28 -43.75
N GLY A 1150 -36.59 6.20 -43.50
CA GLY A 1150 -36.12 7.11 -44.54
C GLY A 1150 -34.85 7.84 -44.15
N VAL A 1151 -34.27 8.51 -45.13
CA VAL A 1151 -33.00 9.23 -45.01
C VAL A 1151 -33.13 10.60 -45.67
N HIS A 1152 -32.66 11.62 -44.98
CA HIS A 1152 -32.42 12.96 -45.52
C HIS A 1152 -30.91 13.11 -45.72
N VAL A 1153 -30.51 13.59 -46.91
CA VAL A 1153 -29.11 13.84 -47.26
C VAL A 1153 -28.91 15.34 -47.36
N SER A 1154 -28.12 15.91 -46.45
CA SER A 1154 -27.68 17.31 -46.55
C SER A 1154 -26.19 17.38 -46.88
N TYR A 1155 -25.76 18.52 -47.42
CA TYR A 1155 -24.39 18.72 -47.90
C TYR A 1155 -23.78 19.98 -47.29
N ILE A 1156 -22.63 19.83 -46.64
CA ILE A 1156 -21.85 20.94 -46.07
C ILE A 1156 -20.67 21.22 -47.00
N PRO A 1157 -20.44 22.47 -47.46
CA PRO A 1157 -19.28 22.80 -48.30
C PRO A 1157 -17.97 22.60 -47.52
N GLU A 1158 -16.94 22.11 -48.21
CA GLU A 1158 -15.58 22.11 -47.64
C GLU A 1158 -15.05 23.55 -47.64
N GLU A 1159 -14.95 24.19 -46.47
CA GLU A 1159 -14.47 25.57 -46.36
C GLU A 1159 -13.03 25.71 -46.90
N LEU A 1160 -12.89 26.41 -48.02
CA LEU A 1160 -11.60 26.85 -48.56
C LEU A 1160 -10.98 27.90 -47.63
N ASN A 1161 -10.23 27.42 -46.66
CA ASN A 1161 -9.56 28.23 -45.66
C ASN A 1161 -8.56 29.22 -46.32
N PRO A 1162 -8.76 30.55 -46.25
CA PRO A 1162 -7.88 31.52 -46.92
C PRO A 1162 -6.49 31.64 -46.30
N ALA A 1163 -6.22 30.92 -45.19
CA ALA A 1163 -4.96 31.02 -44.43
C ALA A 1163 -3.75 30.30 -45.04
N HIS A 1164 -3.86 29.65 -46.21
CA HIS A 1164 -2.77 28.85 -46.81
C HIS A 1164 -2.11 29.42 -48.08
N ASN A 1165 -2.36 30.69 -48.42
CA ASN A 1165 -1.76 31.34 -49.60
C ASN A 1165 -0.66 32.39 -49.28
N ILE A 1166 0.03 32.24 -48.14
CA ILE A 1166 1.30 32.93 -47.85
C ILE A 1166 2.25 31.93 -47.18
N ARG A 1167 3.50 31.86 -47.70
CA ARG A 1167 4.59 30.89 -47.39
C ARG A 1167 4.44 29.52 -48.09
N GLY A 1168 5.28 29.19 -49.08
CA GLY A 1168 6.28 30.08 -49.69
C GLY A 1168 7.08 29.44 -50.81
N THR A 1169 7.48 30.27 -51.77
CA THR A 1169 8.78 30.13 -52.44
C THR A 1169 9.86 30.62 -51.48
N GLU A 1170 10.74 29.72 -51.05
CA GLU A 1170 11.92 30.08 -50.27
C GLU A 1170 13.04 30.66 -51.13
N MET A 1171 13.72 31.64 -50.54
CA MET A 1171 15.13 32.04 -50.77
C MET A 1171 15.65 32.22 -52.21
N ILE A 1172 15.81 33.49 -52.60
CA ILE A 1172 17.06 33.95 -53.24
C ILE A 1172 17.56 35.20 -52.50
N SER A 1173 18.73 35.10 -51.88
CA SER A 1173 19.53 36.25 -51.48
C SER A 1173 20.63 36.50 -52.52
N GLY A 1174 20.52 37.58 -53.29
CA GLY A 1174 21.66 38.17 -54.02
C GLY A 1174 21.82 37.83 -55.50
N GLU A 1175 21.59 38.85 -56.34
CA GLU A 1175 22.20 39.15 -57.66
C GLU A 1175 22.20 38.16 -58.86
N LYS A 1176 21.64 38.66 -59.98
CA LYS A 1176 22.08 38.55 -61.39
C LYS A 1176 22.47 37.18 -61.99
N GLY A 1177 21.60 36.68 -62.90
CA GLY A 1177 22.03 36.41 -64.29
C GLY A 1177 22.01 34.97 -64.84
N SER A 1178 21.75 34.92 -66.16
CA SER A 1178 22.02 33.84 -67.15
C SER A 1178 21.18 32.53 -67.19
N LYS A 1179 20.73 32.23 -68.42
CA LYS A 1179 20.61 30.95 -69.18
C LYS A 1179 20.88 29.63 -68.40
N GLN A 1180 20.17 28.54 -68.68
CA GLN A 1180 19.92 27.99 -70.02
C GLN A 1180 18.63 27.19 -70.12
#